data_AF-A0AAD6GG41-F1
#
_entry.id   AF-A0AAD6GG41-F1
#
_cell.length_a   1.000
_cell.length_b   1.000
_cell.length_c   1.000
_cell.angle_alpha   90.00
_cell.angle_beta   90.00
_cell.angle_gamma   90.00
#
_symmetry.space_group_name_H-M   'P 1'
#
loop_
_entity.id
_entity.type
_entity.pdbx_description
1 polymer ?
#
loop_
_entity_poly.entity_id
_entity_poly.type
_entity_poly.pdbx_seq_one_letter_code
_entity_poly.pdbx_strand_id
1 'polypeptide(L)'
;MPIRPFDDWAVGRTQSLPLSALKGAVIGIDASHYIQQHLVNQSTREALLGALGGFPFALRSNIEKELQALKNLNIGCVFVFNGLEFGKRDHRIQTQPASVRSFEQAWELYDQQQADQVVDAFSNAGTPPPETLFKFLTRILSQNGVSFMVAPYSAVAQLSYLARGSNPVVDAVYAPSEAFLFDLDKLVTRIETEPAQFTWLTKQTCQEELGRLSNEQFTEFLLLLGSSFLRPCPLFENPAFPGKLPNIRDALPMFNSAGRTALGMCAQYEEDRRMVEYQYVDRYKRAFMSVKHHVYMDIDGRVAPMEPETTSSDLHELIGQRLPEELYFYLSKGVLGPDVPNYLTLGEVRISLPLGAEDNDIYRQLVGETLTPIRTQSICLLANSLHRFYQTKEIQIRPWYDENSDQKINLKGIPSVKETIQSWKISSSQFPESVKKLQAPLGSFKFAVQSQSNSDFVPKSFATKETPALSAQEDIRANVMWRFLQLRGYVDDKHKLTTWGNCLEQALSSVDPADNLEDAIFIAIEMLRFDLLNTKNWFQSVSGGPMRGSEEDKTFNMLVSRVACIAKLQHKSIGYSGPLSRQLLCYRSLISEVRHALRNLIEVVLTGLLLSGDADRDRKDWTEMSIKLPFIDDNDCGLGIAVRTYLDDLPLQADPTSPEARAEVKSKGKEWFQHSESFTGNLDQAFKLWDAVYKTTQAAGKELKDAKLWDDANKWLSERR
;
A
#
# COMPACT_ATOMS: atom_id res chain seq x y z
N MET A 1 0.74 -13.48 10.32
CA MET A 1 0.32 -14.45 9.27
C MET A 1 -0.33 -15.67 9.91
N PRO A 2 -1.25 -16.38 9.23
CA PRO A 2 -1.79 -17.65 9.72
C PRO A 2 -0.74 -18.77 9.75
N ILE A 3 -0.70 -19.57 10.83
CA ILE A 3 0.06 -20.83 10.88
C ILE A 3 -0.80 -21.89 10.22
N ARG A 4 -0.75 -21.98 8.88
CA ARG A 4 -1.71 -22.79 8.09
C ARG A 4 -1.88 -24.24 8.57
N PRO A 5 -0.80 -25.02 8.86
CA PRO A 5 -0.96 -26.38 9.40
C PRO A 5 -1.75 -26.44 10.71
N PHE A 6 -1.60 -25.42 11.55
CA PHE A 6 -2.32 -25.30 12.80
C PHE A 6 -3.77 -24.88 12.58
N ASP A 7 -4.03 -23.93 11.69
CA ASP A 7 -5.38 -23.50 11.36
C ASP A 7 -6.22 -24.66 10.81
N ASP A 8 -5.67 -25.43 9.85
CA ASP A 8 -6.32 -26.61 9.27
C ASP A 8 -6.69 -27.65 10.35
N TRP A 9 -5.79 -27.86 11.32
CA TRP A 9 -6.03 -28.74 12.45
C TRP A 9 -7.03 -28.16 13.46
N ALA A 10 -7.03 -26.85 13.66
CA ALA A 10 -7.84 -26.15 14.65
C ALA A 10 -9.32 -26.03 14.24
N VAL A 11 -9.67 -26.14 12.95
CA VAL A 11 -11.06 -26.03 12.44
C VAL A 11 -12.06 -26.81 13.30
N GLY A 12 -11.76 -28.08 13.62
CA GLY A 12 -12.62 -28.95 14.42
C GLY A 12 -12.63 -28.69 15.93
N ARG A 13 -11.91 -27.67 16.40
CA ARG A 13 -11.68 -27.33 17.83
C ARG A 13 -12.11 -25.92 18.18
N THR A 14 -12.57 -25.16 17.18
CA THR A 14 -13.09 -23.83 17.39
C THR A 14 -14.48 -23.88 18.03
N GLN A 15 -14.80 -22.84 18.78
CA GLN A 15 -16.12 -22.63 19.36
C GLN A 15 -16.75 -21.40 18.73
N SER A 16 -18.07 -21.38 18.54
CA SER A 16 -18.79 -20.22 18.02
C SER A 16 -19.78 -19.70 19.06
N LEU A 17 -19.84 -18.38 19.21
CA LEU A 17 -20.75 -17.69 20.10
C LEU A 17 -21.44 -16.53 19.35
N PRO A 18 -22.66 -16.14 19.77
CA PRO A 18 -23.28 -14.92 19.27
C PRO A 18 -22.40 -13.70 19.52
N LEU A 19 -22.38 -12.77 18.57
CA LEU A 19 -21.61 -11.53 18.68
C LEU A 19 -22.03 -10.68 19.89
N SER A 20 -23.28 -10.83 20.34
CA SER A 20 -23.79 -10.22 21.56
C SER A 20 -23.06 -10.65 22.84
N ALA A 21 -22.32 -11.76 22.84
CA ALA A 21 -21.49 -12.16 23.98
C ALA A 21 -20.28 -11.24 24.18
N LEU A 22 -19.93 -10.41 23.19
CA LEU A 22 -18.90 -9.38 23.29
C LEU A 22 -19.47 -7.98 23.60
N LYS A 23 -20.77 -7.87 23.91
CA LYS A 23 -21.41 -6.58 24.20
C LYS A 23 -20.68 -5.82 25.32
N GLY A 24 -20.27 -4.59 25.04
CA GLY A 24 -19.53 -3.73 25.98
C GLY A 24 -18.02 -4.02 26.05
N ALA A 25 -17.53 -5.04 25.36
CA ALA A 25 -16.11 -5.35 25.28
C ALA A 25 -15.38 -4.49 24.24
N VAL A 26 -14.07 -4.37 24.37
CA VAL A 26 -13.16 -3.79 23.38
C VAL A 26 -12.40 -4.91 22.69
N ILE A 27 -12.51 -4.99 21.36
CA ILE A 27 -11.78 -5.96 20.54
C ILE A 27 -10.55 -5.30 19.95
N GLY A 28 -9.37 -5.89 20.20
CA GLY A 28 -8.15 -5.60 19.49
C GLY A 28 -8.09 -6.39 18.18
N ILE A 29 -7.94 -5.71 17.05
CA ILE A 29 -8.05 -6.31 15.72
C ILE A 29 -6.72 -6.20 14.99
N ASP A 30 -6.15 -7.32 14.54
CA ASP A 30 -5.01 -7.32 13.62
C ASP A 30 -5.48 -6.88 12.23
N ALA A 31 -4.97 -5.75 11.76
CA ALA A 31 -5.44 -5.14 10.52
C ALA A 31 -5.12 -5.98 9.26
N SER A 32 -3.95 -6.64 9.23
CA SER A 32 -3.58 -7.51 8.11
C SER A 32 -4.53 -8.71 8.02
N HIS A 33 -4.82 -9.34 9.15
CA HIS A 33 -5.76 -10.47 9.23
C HIS A 33 -7.17 -10.03 8.85
N TYR A 34 -7.64 -8.89 9.38
CA TYR A 34 -8.95 -8.35 9.04
C TYR A 34 -9.13 -8.13 7.53
N ILE A 35 -8.16 -7.46 6.89
CA ILE A 35 -8.17 -7.24 5.43
C ILE A 35 -8.11 -8.58 4.69
N GLN A 36 -7.24 -9.49 5.11
CA GLN A 36 -7.10 -10.79 4.47
C GLN A 36 -8.42 -11.57 4.48
N GLN A 37 -9.17 -11.55 5.59
CA GLN A 37 -10.48 -12.20 5.67
C GLN A 37 -11.46 -11.63 4.65
N HIS A 38 -11.47 -10.30 4.45
CA HIS A 38 -12.30 -9.65 3.43
C HIS A 38 -11.90 -10.06 2.00
N LEU A 39 -10.60 -10.21 1.73
CA LEU A 39 -10.09 -10.55 0.40
C LEU A 39 -10.33 -12.02 0.00
N VAL A 40 -10.47 -12.94 0.97
CA VAL A 40 -10.64 -14.38 0.68
C VAL A 40 -12.06 -14.91 0.94
N ASN A 41 -12.84 -14.24 1.77
CA ASN A 41 -14.19 -14.68 2.10
C ASN A 41 -15.11 -14.59 0.87
N GLN A 42 -15.81 -15.67 0.56
CA GLN A 42 -16.67 -15.79 -0.62
C GLN A 42 -17.76 -14.71 -0.70
N SER A 43 -18.22 -14.20 0.44
CA SER A 43 -19.27 -13.17 0.50
C SER A 43 -18.77 -11.75 0.21
N THR A 44 -17.48 -11.49 0.41
CA THR A 44 -16.89 -10.14 0.31
C THR A 44 -15.82 -10.03 -0.78
N ARG A 45 -15.24 -11.15 -1.22
CA ARG A 45 -14.16 -11.18 -2.20
C ARG A 45 -14.63 -10.66 -3.56
N GLU A 46 -13.75 -9.93 -4.23
CA GLU A 46 -13.94 -9.48 -5.61
C GLU A 46 -13.07 -10.33 -6.54
N ALA A 47 -13.70 -11.23 -7.30
CA ALA A 47 -13.00 -12.22 -8.11
C ALA A 47 -12.05 -11.62 -9.14
N LEU A 48 -12.40 -10.46 -9.73
CA LEU A 48 -11.61 -9.80 -10.77
C LEU A 48 -10.64 -8.73 -10.23
N LEU A 49 -10.47 -8.63 -8.91
CA LEU A 49 -9.54 -7.68 -8.29
C LEU A 49 -8.12 -7.82 -8.86
N GLY A 50 -7.63 -9.05 -9.02
CA GLY A 50 -6.32 -9.32 -9.61
C GLY A 50 -6.19 -8.92 -11.07
N ALA A 51 -7.29 -8.81 -11.82
CA ALA A 51 -7.30 -8.42 -13.23
C ALA A 51 -7.43 -6.90 -13.45
N LEU A 52 -7.76 -6.15 -12.39
CA LEU A 52 -7.96 -4.69 -12.41
C LEU A 52 -6.90 -3.92 -11.61
N GLY A 53 -6.40 -4.54 -10.54
CA GLY A 53 -5.64 -3.85 -9.50
C GLY A 53 -6.52 -2.85 -8.74
N GLY A 54 -5.89 -2.00 -7.95
CA GLY A 54 -6.55 -0.94 -7.20
C GLY A 54 -7.26 -1.42 -5.94
N PHE A 55 -8.03 -0.51 -5.35
CA PHE A 55 -8.87 -0.84 -4.20
C PHE A 55 -10.15 -1.58 -4.63
N PRO A 56 -10.60 -2.59 -3.88
CA PRO A 56 -11.87 -3.26 -4.18
C PRO A 56 -13.06 -2.30 -4.03
N PHE A 57 -14.02 -2.35 -4.95
CA PHE A 57 -15.18 -1.46 -5.03
C PHE A 57 -16.16 -1.61 -3.84
N ALA A 58 -16.35 -2.84 -3.36
CA ALA A 58 -17.29 -3.19 -2.29
C ALA A 58 -16.66 -3.06 -0.88
N LEU A 59 -15.34 -3.14 -0.78
CA LEU A 59 -14.64 -3.27 0.51
C LEU A 59 -15.01 -2.17 1.52
N ARG A 60 -15.10 -0.90 1.07
CA ARG A 60 -15.48 0.20 1.95
C ARG A 60 -16.86 -0.01 2.57
N SER A 61 -17.87 -0.32 1.76
CA SER A 61 -19.23 -0.46 2.25
C SER A 61 -19.40 -1.69 3.14
N ASN A 62 -18.66 -2.76 2.86
CA ASN A 62 -18.61 -3.96 3.71
C ASN A 62 -18.03 -3.61 5.09
N ILE A 63 -16.89 -2.92 5.14
CA ILE A 63 -16.27 -2.49 6.41
C ILE A 63 -17.21 -1.55 7.17
N GLU A 64 -17.80 -0.55 6.53
CA GLU A 64 -18.71 0.41 7.19
C GLU A 64 -19.93 -0.29 7.80
N LYS A 65 -20.52 -1.26 7.10
CA LYS A 65 -21.61 -2.09 7.64
C LYS A 65 -21.15 -2.90 8.85
N GLU A 66 -19.97 -3.50 8.78
CA GLU A 66 -19.43 -4.29 9.90
C GLU A 66 -19.14 -3.44 11.14
N LEU A 67 -18.48 -2.30 10.96
CA LEU A 67 -18.22 -1.35 12.04
C LEU A 67 -19.52 -0.85 12.67
N GLN A 68 -20.55 -0.59 11.85
CA GLN A 68 -21.86 -0.20 12.36
C GLN A 68 -22.54 -1.32 13.16
N ALA A 69 -22.44 -2.57 12.72
CA ALA A 69 -22.97 -3.72 13.44
C ALA A 69 -22.30 -3.91 14.82
N LEU A 70 -20.97 -3.79 14.88
CA LEU A 70 -20.20 -3.82 16.13
C LEU A 70 -20.58 -2.66 17.06
N LYS A 71 -20.70 -1.45 16.51
CA LYS A 71 -21.12 -0.26 17.25
C LYS A 71 -22.53 -0.39 17.82
N ASN A 72 -23.47 -0.99 17.07
CA ASN A 72 -24.84 -1.24 17.55
C ASN A 72 -24.89 -2.17 18.77
N LEU A 73 -23.91 -3.06 18.90
CA LEU A 73 -23.73 -3.94 20.07
C LEU A 73 -22.87 -3.31 21.17
N ASN A 74 -22.51 -2.02 21.04
CA ASN A 74 -21.61 -1.30 21.94
C ASN A 74 -20.25 -2.03 22.11
N ILE A 75 -19.73 -2.58 21.02
CA ILE A 75 -18.41 -3.21 20.97
C ILE A 75 -17.40 -2.15 20.52
N GLY A 76 -16.40 -1.90 21.37
CA GLY A 76 -15.27 -1.04 21.02
C GLY A 76 -14.29 -1.76 20.10
N CYS A 77 -13.62 -1.04 19.21
CA CYS A 77 -12.60 -1.61 18.32
C CYS A 77 -11.32 -0.79 18.36
N VAL A 78 -10.19 -1.49 18.46
CA VAL A 78 -8.84 -0.93 18.30
C VAL A 78 -8.12 -1.73 17.23
N PHE A 79 -7.90 -1.13 16.08
CA PHE A 79 -7.14 -1.76 15.00
C PHE A 79 -5.64 -1.57 15.22
N VAL A 80 -4.87 -2.65 15.08
CA VAL A 80 -3.42 -2.62 15.18
C VAL A 80 -2.82 -3.06 13.84
N PHE A 81 -2.05 -2.16 13.24
CA PHE A 81 -1.35 -2.39 11.98
C PHE A 81 0.08 -2.84 12.22
N ASN A 82 0.63 -3.66 11.32
CA ASN A 82 2.06 -3.96 11.31
C ASN A 82 2.83 -2.68 10.98
N GLY A 83 3.95 -2.46 11.67
CA GLY A 83 4.86 -1.33 11.46
C GLY A 83 6.10 -1.72 10.70
N LEU A 84 7.26 -1.51 11.32
CA LEU A 84 8.55 -1.77 10.69
C LEU A 84 8.76 -3.27 10.43
N GLU A 85 9.53 -3.57 9.39
CA GLU A 85 10.02 -4.91 9.16
C GLU A 85 11.02 -5.31 10.25
N PHE A 86 11.02 -6.59 10.59
CA PHE A 86 11.94 -7.16 11.56
C PHE A 86 12.63 -8.42 11.02
N GLY A 87 13.85 -8.64 11.48
CA GLY A 87 14.67 -9.79 11.10
C GLY A 87 15.11 -9.79 9.63
N LYS A 88 15.99 -10.73 9.29
CA LYS A 88 16.40 -10.98 7.91
C LYS A 88 15.38 -11.91 7.24
N ARG A 89 14.42 -11.34 6.49
CA ARG A 89 13.49 -12.17 5.68
C ARG A 89 14.27 -13.00 4.66
N ASP A 90 13.83 -14.25 4.48
CA ASP A 90 14.42 -15.17 3.51
C ASP A 90 14.06 -14.73 2.09
N HIS A 91 15.06 -14.60 1.22
CA HIS A 91 14.95 -14.03 -0.13
C HIS A 91 13.94 -14.78 -1.03
N ARG A 92 13.73 -16.07 -0.77
CA ARG A 92 12.97 -17.00 -1.63
C ARG A 92 11.44 -16.93 -1.50
N ILE A 93 10.89 -16.14 -0.57
CA ILE A 93 9.44 -16.20 -0.25
C ILE A 93 8.58 -15.26 -1.13
N GLN A 94 9.19 -14.30 -1.84
CA GLN A 94 8.43 -13.17 -2.40
C GLN A 94 7.78 -13.40 -3.78
N THR A 95 8.22 -14.38 -4.56
CA THR A 95 7.53 -14.80 -5.78
C THR A 95 7.11 -16.25 -5.61
N GLN A 96 5.83 -16.50 -5.28
CA GLN A 96 5.29 -17.86 -5.44
C GLN A 96 5.15 -18.12 -6.95
N PRO A 97 5.98 -18.99 -7.57
CA PRO A 97 5.86 -19.26 -9.00
C PRO A 97 4.47 -19.84 -9.34
N ALA A 98 3.79 -20.41 -8.34
CA ALA A 98 2.44 -20.92 -8.44
C ALA A 98 1.40 -19.81 -8.69
N SER A 99 1.46 -18.67 -7.99
CA SER A 99 0.47 -17.60 -8.19
C SER A 99 0.62 -16.96 -9.58
N VAL A 100 1.86 -16.74 -10.03
CA VAL A 100 2.13 -16.23 -11.39
C VAL A 100 1.55 -17.17 -12.45
N ARG A 101 1.78 -18.48 -12.32
CA ARG A 101 1.19 -19.48 -13.24
C ARG A 101 -0.34 -19.49 -13.22
N SER A 102 -0.96 -19.36 -12.05
CA SER A 102 -2.42 -19.29 -11.93
C SER A 102 -2.99 -18.02 -12.59
N PHE A 103 -2.29 -16.89 -12.51
CA PHE A 103 -2.66 -15.67 -13.21
C PHE A 103 -2.55 -15.81 -14.73
N GLU A 104 -1.47 -16.43 -15.24
CA GLU A 104 -1.33 -16.72 -16.67
C GLU A 104 -2.48 -17.59 -17.18
N GLN A 105 -2.80 -18.67 -16.46
CA GLN A 105 -3.92 -19.54 -16.81
C GLN A 105 -5.26 -18.79 -16.84
N ALA A 106 -5.49 -17.87 -15.90
CA ALA A 106 -6.71 -17.05 -15.89
C ALA A 106 -6.80 -16.15 -17.12
N TRP A 107 -5.68 -15.57 -17.56
CA TRP A 107 -5.61 -14.79 -18.80
C TRP A 107 -5.80 -15.65 -20.06
N GLU A 108 -5.21 -16.84 -20.12
CA GLU A 108 -5.42 -17.78 -21.24
C GLU A 108 -6.90 -18.15 -21.40
N LEU A 109 -7.60 -18.42 -20.29
CA LEU A 109 -9.04 -18.68 -20.29
C LEU A 109 -9.85 -17.47 -20.78
N TYR A 110 -9.42 -16.26 -20.40
CA TYR A 110 -10.08 -15.03 -20.84
C TYR A 110 -9.90 -14.80 -22.34
N ASP A 111 -8.69 -15.00 -22.85
CA ASP A 111 -8.37 -14.88 -24.27
C ASP A 111 -9.11 -15.93 -25.13
N GLN A 112 -9.40 -17.11 -24.55
CA GLN A 112 -10.22 -18.16 -25.16
C GLN A 112 -11.74 -17.93 -25.01
N GLN A 113 -12.17 -16.81 -24.43
CA GLN A 113 -13.58 -16.45 -24.20
C GLN A 113 -14.35 -17.43 -23.29
N GLN A 114 -13.66 -18.12 -22.37
CA GLN A 114 -14.28 -19.06 -21.43
C GLN A 114 -14.75 -18.36 -20.14
N ALA A 115 -15.70 -17.43 -20.28
CA ALA A 115 -16.12 -16.50 -19.22
C ALA A 115 -16.42 -17.15 -17.85
N ASP A 116 -17.12 -18.29 -17.83
CA ASP A 116 -17.48 -18.96 -16.57
C ASP A 116 -16.25 -19.45 -15.78
N GLN A 117 -15.21 -19.91 -16.48
CA GLN A 117 -13.98 -20.41 -15.84
C GLN A 117 -13.03 -19.27 -15.45
N VAL A 118 -13.10 -18.12 -16.13
CA VAL A 118 -12.24 -16.97 -15.88
C VAL A 118 -12.42 -16.41 -14.47
N VAL A 119 -13.67 -16.26 -14.03
CA VAL A 119 -14.00 -15.70 -12.72
C VAL A 119 -13.42 -16.58 -11.60
N ASP A 120 -13.61 -17.90 -11.71
CA ASP A 120 -13.06 -18.86 -10.76
C ASP A 120 -11.53 -18.90 -10.81
N ALA A 121 -10.93 -18.82 -11.99
CA ALA A 121 -9.48 -18.82 -12.15
C ALA A 121 -8.83 -17.59 -11.49
N PHE A 122 -9.31 -16.37 -11.79
CA PHE A 122 -8.80 -15.15 -11.14
C PHE A 122 -9.07 -15.15 -9.64
N SER A 123 -10.24 -15.60 -9.20
CA SER A 123 -10.56 -15.67 -7.77
C SER A 123 -9.61 -16.58 -6.98
N ASN A 124 -8.99 -17.57 -7.63
CA ASN A 124 -8.07 -18.52 -7.00
C ASN A 124 -6.59 -18.19 -7.29
N ALA A 125 -6.29 -17.23 -8.15
CA ALA A 125 -4.93 -16.90 -8.57
C ALA A 125 -4.13 -16.16 -7.47
N GLY A 126 -4.83 -15.54 -6.52
CA GLY A 126 -4.25 -14.91 -5.34
C GLY A 126 -4.90 -13.55 -5.03
N THR A 127 -4.55 -12.99 -3.87
CA THR A 127 -5.00 -11.67 -3.44
C THR A 127 -3.79 -10.76 -3.22
N PRO A 128 -3.93 -9.44 -3.43
CA PRO A 128 -2.85 -8.51 -3.10
C PRO A 128 -2.49 -8.59 -1.61
N PRO A 129 -1.24 -8.27 -1.22
CA PRO A 129 -0.84 -8.22 0.18
C PRO A 129 -1.71 -7.21 0.96
N PRO A 130 -2.19 -7.55 2.18
CA PRO A 130 -3.02 -6.65 2.98
C PRO A 130 -2.43 -5.25 3.21
N GLU A 131 -1.10 -5.15 3.24
CA GLU A 131 -0.34 -3.93 3.47
C GLU A 131 -0.65 -2.84 2.42
N THR A 132 -0.98 -3.24 1.19
CA THR A 132 -1.35 -2.29 0.12
C THR A 132 -2.66 -1.54 0.42
N LEU A 133 -3.50 -2.09 1.31
CA LEU A 133 -4.80 -1.54 1.72
C LEU A 133 -4.75 -0.83 3.08
N PHE A 134 -3.59 -0.70 3.73
CA PHE A 134 -3.50 -0.09 5.07
C PHE A 134 -3.96 1.38 5.09
N LYS A 135 -3.51 2.19 4.12
CA LYS A 135 -3.91 3.60 4.03
C LYS A 135 -5.40 3.75 3.71
N PHE A 136 -5.94 2.84 2.91
CA PHE A 136 -7.36 2.76 2.63
C PHE A 136 -8.18 2.47 3.90
N LEU A 137 -7.78 1.45 4.66
CA LEU A 137 -8.45 1.08 5.91
C LEU A 137 -8.34 2.18 6.97
N THR A 138 -7.15 2.74 7.23
CA THR A 138 -6.96 3.83 8.21
C THR A 138 -7.82 5.04 7.90
N ARG A 139 -8.01 5.40 6.62
CA ARG A 139 -8.96 6.44 6.20
C ARG A 139 -10.40 6.10 6.60
N ILE A 140 -10.86 4.88 6.32
CA ILE A 140 -12.21 4.43 6.68
C ILE A 140 -12.40 4.44 8.20
N LEU A 141 -11.43 3.91 8.96
CA LEU A 141 -11.49 3.87 10.42
C LEU A 141 -11.59 5.28 11.02
N SER A 142 -10.74 6.21 10.56
CA SER A 142 -10.75 7.60 11.01
C SER A 142 -12.08 8.29 10.72
N GLN A 143 -12.63 8.11 9.52
CA GLN A 143 -13.93 8.67 9.13
C GLN A 143 -15.11 8.11 9.95
N ASN A 144 -14.97 6.89 10.48
CA ASN A 144 -15.97 6.24 11.33
C ASN A 144 -15.70 6.41 12.84
N GLY A 145 -14.67 7.18 13.22
CA GLY A 145 -14.29 7.42 14.62
C GLY A 145 -13.78 6.17 15.34
N VAL A 146 -13.22 5.21 14.60
CA VAL A 146 -12.64 3.97 15.14
C VAL A 146 -11.15 4.16 15.40
N SER A 147 -10.72 3.77 16.60
CA SER A 147 -9.33 3.91 17.01
C SER A 147 -8.42 2.92 16.29
N PHE A 148 -7.21 3.36 15.97
CA PHE A 148 -6.16 2.49 15.49
C PHE A 148 -4.78 2.94 15.97
N MET A 149 -3.81 2.04 15.85
CA MET A 149 -2.40 2.35 15.95
C MET A 149 -1.56 1.48 15.00
N VAL A 150 -0.40 1.97 14.60
CA VAL A 150 0.63 1.14 13.97
C VAL A 150 1.59 0.66 15.06
N ALA A 151 1.79 -0.65 15.16
CA ALA A 151 2.77 -1.23 16.09
C ALA A 151 4.19 -0.82 15.70
N PRO A 152 5.18 -0.85 16.61
CA PRO A 152 6.58 -0.63 16.23
C PRO A 152 7.06 -1.62 15.16
N TYR A 153 6.64 -2.89 15.29
CA TYR A 153 6.97 -3.98 14.39
C TYR A 153 5.72 -4.87 14.18
N SER A 154 5.57 -5.96 14.93
CA SER A 154 4.44 -6.89 14.78
C SER A 154 3.17 -6.42 15.48
N ALA A 155 2.05 -6.43 14.75
CA ALA A 155 0.72 -6.14 15.30
C ALA A 155 0.27 -7.16 16.34
N VAL A 156 0.54 -8.46 16.13
CA VAL A 156 0.18 -9.50 17.10
C VAL A 156 0.95 -9.38 18.41
N ALA A 157 2.22 -8.96 18.36
CA ALA A 157 3.00 -8.68 19.56
C ALA A 157 2.43 -7.49 20.35
N GLN A 158 2.06 -6.43 19.64
CA GLN A 158 1.44 -5.25 20.24
C GLN A 158 0.07 -5.57 20.83
N LEU A 159 -0.78 -6.34 20.13
CA LEU A 159 -2.07 -6.81 20.63
C LEU A 159 -1.92 -7.68 21.88
N SER A 160 -0.90 -8.54 21.92
CA SER A 160 -0.61 -9.32 23.11
C SER A 160 -0.27 -8.45 24.31
N TYR A 161 0.48 -7.36 24.13
CA TYR A 161 0.68 -6.38 25.20
C TYR A 161 -0.63 -5.70 25.62
N LEU A 162 -1.44 -5.24 24.67
CA LEU A 162 -2.70 -4.53 24.95
C LEU A 162 -3.74 -5.40 25.67
N ALA A 163 -3.69 -6.71 25.50
CA ALA A 163 -4.59 -7.67 26.14
C ALA A 163 -4.15 -8.12 27.54
N ARG A 164 -2.95 -7.69 28.00
CA ARG A 164 -2.37 -8.12 29.28
C ARG A 164 -2.46 -7.05 30.36
N GLY A 165 -2.15 -7.46 31.59
CA GLY A 165 -2.03 -6.59 32.76
C GLY A 165 -3.30 -6.51 33.60
N SER A 166 -3.24 -5.72 34.68
CA SER A 166 -4.38 -5.49 35.57
C SER A 166 -5.47 -4.61 34.95
N ASN A 167 -5.10 -3.77 33.99
CA ASN A 167 -5.99 -2.88 33.25
C ASN A 167 -5.74 -3.07 31.73
N PRO A 168 -6.19 -4.20 31.14
CA PRO A 168 -6.02 -4.42 29.72
C PRO A 168 -6.75 -3.35 28.91
N VAL A 169 -6.17 -2.97 27.78
CA VAL A 169 -6.77 -2.01 26.82
C VAL A 169 -7.83 -2.71 25.95
N VAL A 170 -7.64 -4.00 25.69
CA VAL A 170 -8.55 -4.83 24.90
C VAL A 170 -8.94 -6.10 25.65
N ASP A 171 -10.21 -6.51 25.54
CA ASP A 171 -10.78 -7.67 26.22
C ASP A 171 -10.68 -8.95 25.39
N ALA A 172 -10.65 -8.82 24.07
CA ALA A 172 -10.55 -9.91 23.11
C ALA A 172 -9.64 -9.53 21.94
N VAL A 173 -8.92 -10.52 21.39
CA VAL A 173 -8.02 -10.33 20.25
C VAL A 173 -8.56 -11.07 19.05
N TYR A 174 -8.82 -10.34 17.95
CA TYR A 174 -9.15 -10.87 16.64
C TYR A 174 -7.92 -10.80 15.73
N ALA A 175 -7.24 -11.93 15.55
CA ALA A 175 -5.94 -11.98 14.89
C ALA A 175 -5.68 -13.39 14.29
N PRO A 176 -4.60 -13.58 13.50
CA PRO A 176 -4.26 -14.90 12.99
C PRO A 176 -3.68 -15.78 14.09
N SER A 177 -3.61 -17.10 13.87
CA SER A 177 -3.12 -18.07 14.86
C SER A 177 -1.68 -17.85 15.34
N GLU A 178 -0.86 -17.14 14.58
CA GLU A 178 0.47 -16.69 15.01
C GLU A 178 0.44 -15.85 16.28
N ALA A 179 -0.70 -15.23 16.63
CA ALA A 179 -0.87 -14.54 17.90
C ALA A 179 -0.59 -15.44 19.11
N PHE A 180 -0.81 -16.75 19.01
CA PHE A 180 -0.51 -17.72 20.06
C PHE A 180 0.99 -17.97 20.30
N LEU A 181 1.88 -17.47 19.43
CA LEU A 181 3.31 -17.43 19.73
C LEU A 181 3.62 -16.50 20.90
N PHE A 182 2.77 -15.50 21.10
CA PHE A 182 2.82 -14.59 22.23
C PHE A 182 1.94 -15.11 23.38
N ASP A 183 2.09 -14.51 24.56
CA ASP A 183 1.32 -14.88 25.74
C ASP A 183 -0.10 -14.28 25.63
N LEU A 184 -0.95 -15.05 24.97
CA LEU A 184 -2.39 -14.85 24.74
C LEU A 184 -3.11 -16.17 25.00
N ASP A 185 -4.17 -16.14 25.81
CA ASP A 185 -4.93 -17.34 26.19
C ASP A 185 -6.07 -17.67 25.23
N LYS A 186 -6.68 -16.63 24.64
CA LYS A 186 -7.87 -16.73 23.79
C LYS A 186 -7.66 -15.95 22.51
N LEU A 187 -8.18 -16.49 21.41
CA LEU A 187 -8.08 -15.88 20.09
C LEU A 187 -9.42 -15.97 19.38
N VAL A 188 -9.97 -14.83 18.98
CA VAL A 188 -11.05 -14.77 18.00
C VAL A 188 -10.42 -14.97 16.63
N THR A 189 -10.87 -15.97 15.87
CA THR A 189 -10.33 -16.32 14.56
C THR A 189 -11.20 -15.83 13.41
N ARG A 190 -12.49 -15.59 13.67
CA ARG A 190 -13.47 -15.12 12.68
C ARG A 190 -14.59 -14.32 13.35
N ILE A 191 -15.04 -13.25 12.70
CA ILE A 191 -16.24 -12.49 13.04
C ILE A 191 -17.13 -12.44 11.81
N GLU A 192 -18.40 -12.77 11.96
CA GLU A 192 -19.43 -12.71 10.91
C GLU A 192 -20.58 -11.85 11.41
N THR A 193 -20.95 -10.82 10.66
CA THR A 193 -22.08 -9.93 11.02
C THR A 193 -23.43 -10.49 10.61
N GLU A 194 -23.44 -11.48 9.71
CA GLU A 194 -24.62 -12.22 9.27
C GLU A 194 -24.21 -13.71 9.19
N PRO A 195 -24.51 -14.57 10.21
CA PRO A 195 -25.58 -14.45 11.22
C PRO A 195 -25.19 -13.82 12.59
N ALA A 196 -24.33 -12.80 12.63
CA ALA A 196 -23.93 -12.08 13.85
C ALA A 196 -23.29 -12.98 14.94
N GLN A 197 -22.23 -13.69 14.58
CA GLN A 197 -21.50 -14.61 15.44
C GLN A 197 -19.98 -14.41 15.33
N PHE A 198 -19.23 -14.89 16.31
CA PHE A 198 -17.78 -14.99 16.22
C PHE A 198 -17.30 -16.39 16.58
N THR A 199 -16.18 -16.78 15.99
CA THR A 199 -15.51 -18.06 16.22
C THR A 199 -14.20 -17.80 16.95
N TRP A 200 -13.89 -18.62 17.95
CA TRP A 200 -12.72 -18.44 18.81
C TRP A 200 -12.08 -19.78 19.23
N LEU A 201 -10.86 -19.69 19.74
CA LEU A 201 -10.04 -20.82 20.19
C LEU A 201 -9.33 -20.46 21.50
N THR A 202 -9.05 -21.47 22.34
CA THR A 202 -8.24 -21.31 23.55
C THR A 202 -6.91 -22.03 23.43
N LYS A 203 -5.85 -21.39 23.93
CA LYS A 203 -4.53 -21.98 24.06
C LYS A 203 -4.56 -23.27 24.87
N GLN A 204 -5.33 -23.28 25.97
CA GLN A 204 -5.48 -24.46 26.83
C GLN A 204 -6.04 -25.67 26.07
N THR A 205 -7.14 -25.52 25.32
CA THR A 205 -7.71 -26.63 24.53
C THR A 205 -6.68 -27.16 23.53
N CYS A 206 -5.94 -26.26 22.88
CA CYS A 206 -4.90 -26.67 21.94
C CYS A 206 -3.76 -27.45 22.61
N GLN A 207 -3.30 -26.98 23.76
CA GLN A 207 -2.23 -27.64 24.53
C GLN A 207 -2.65 -29.04 25.01
N GLU A 208 -3.88 -29.18 25.51
CA GLU A 208 -4.42 -30.45 25.97
C GLU A 208 -4.48 -31.47 24.83
N GLU A 209 -5.03 -31.06 23.67
CA GLU A 209 -5.18 -31.94 22.50
C GLU A 209 -3.88 -32.24 21.76
N LEU A 210 -2.86 -31.36 21.85
CA LEU A 210 -1.52 -31.60 21.32
C LEU A 210 -0.62 -32.41 22.27
N GLY A 211 -1.22 -33.15 23.22
CA GLY A 211 -0.49 -34.05 24.12
C GLY A 211 0.02 -33.39 25.39
N ARG A 212 -0.71 -32.38 25.90
CA ARG A 212 -0.42 -31.60 27.12
C ARG A 212 0.93 -30.89 27.03
N LEU A 213 1.12 -30.11 25.96
CA LEU A 213 2.31 -29.28 25.80
C LEU A 213 2.34 -28.17 26.84
N SER A 214 3.50 -27.87 27.41
CA SER A 214 3.69 -26.65 28.21
C SER A 214 3.58 -25.40 27.34
N ASN A 215 3.53 -24.20 27.95
CA ASN A 215 3.52 -22.94 27.21
C ASN A 215 4.72 -22.80 26.26
N GLU A 216 5.92 -23.10 26.76
CA GLU A 216 7.15 -23.06 25.98
C GLU A 216 7.12 -24.10 24.85
N GLN A 217 6.81 -25.37 25.16
CA GLN A 217 6.72 -26.44 24.16
C GLN A 217 5.71 -26.15 23.05
N PHE A 218 4.57 -25.52 23.41
CA PHE A 218 3.55 -25.12 22.46
C PHE A 218 4.05 -24.00 21.53
N THR A 219 4.69 -22.96 22.07
CA THR A 219 5.31 -21.89 21.27
C THR A 219 6.40 -22.43 20.35
N GLU A 220 7.28 -23.31 20.85
CA GLU A 220 8.31 -23.97 20.04
C GLU A 220 7.70 -24.79 18.91
N PHE A 221 6.67 -25.60 19.20
CA PHE A 221 6.00 -26.41 18.20
C PHE A 221 5.31 -25.55 17.12
N LEU A 222 4.60 -24.49 17.51
CA LEU A 222 3.98 -23.55 16.57
C LEU A 222 5.03 -22.87 15.66
N LEU A 223 6.19 -22.47 16.21
CA LEU A 223 7.28 -21.90 15.40
C LEU A 223 7.75 -22.89 14.32
N LEU A 224 7.90 -24.17 14.66
CA LEU A 224 8.33 -25.21 13.72
C LEU A 224 7.30 -25.49 12.62
N LEU A 225 6.01 -25.26 12.86
CA LEU A 225 4.97 -25.42 11.83
C LEU A 225 5.00 -24.30 10.77
N GLY A 226 5.66 -23.17 11.09
CA GLY A 226 5.89 -22.06 10.18
C GLY A 226 5.03 -20.84 10.48
N SER A 227 5.68 -19.67 10.48
CA SER A 227 5.11 -18.36 10.79
C SER A 227 5.84 -17.27 9.99
N SER A 228 5.54 -16.00 10.25
CA SER A 228 6.32 -14.87 9.74
C SER A 228 7.74 -14.78 10.36
N PHE A 229 7.95 -15.43 11.51
CA PHE A 229 9.24 -15.46 12.22
C PHE A 229 10.17 -16.57 11.72
N LEU A 230 9.59 -17.71 11.31
CA LEU A 230 10.34 -18.90 10.93
C LEU A 230 9.62 -19.67 9.83
N ARG A 231 10.35 -20.06 8.79
CA ARG A 231 9.80 -20.97 7.76
C ARG A 231 9.45 -22.34 8.38
N PRO A 232 8.48 -23.08 7.83
CA PRO A 232 8.17 -24.42 8.32
C PRO A 232 9.41 -25.31 8.38
N CYS A 233 9.47 -26.20 9.37
CA CYS A 233 10.57 -27.14 9.52
C CYS A 233 10.66 -28.03 8.27
N PRO A 234 11.81 -28.09 7.58
CA PRO A 234 11.96 -28.91 6.37
C PRO A 234 11.57 -30.37 6.59
N LEU A 235 11.78 -30.87 7.81
CA LEU A 235 11.49 -32.26 8.17
C LEU A 235 10.00 -32.61 8.08
N PHE A 236 9.11 -31.61 8.20
CA PHE A 236 7.67 -31.82 8.09
C PHE A 236 7.16 -31.73 6.65
N GLU A 237 8.00 -31.31 5.70
CA GLU A 237 7.66 -31.25 4.28
C GLU A 237 7.73 -32.64 3.67
N ASN A 238 6.70 -33.00 2.89
CA ASN A 238 6.65 -34.30 2.22
C ASN A 238 7.67 -34.37 1.06
N PRO A 239 8.66 -35.29 1.08
CA PRO A 239 9.64 -35.40 0.00
C PRO A 239 9.05 -35.79 -1.35
N ALA A 240 7.93 -36.53 -1.37
CA ALA A 240 7.24 -36.94 -2.58
C ALA A 240 6.40 -35.80 -3.20
N PHE A 241 6.03 -34.79 -2.39
CA PHE A 241 5.29 -33.61 -2.83
C PHE A 241 5.93 -32.34 -2.25
N PRO A 242 7.13 -31.95 -2.75
CA PRO A 242 7.80 -30.74 -2.30
C PRO A 242 6.89 -29.52 -2.45
N GLY A 243 6.75 -28.74 -1.37
CA GLY A 243 5.88 -27.56 -1.33
C GLY A 243 4.46 -27.78 -0.78
N LYS A 244 4.06 -29.03 -0.49
CA LYS A 244 2.85 -29.27 0.32
C LYS A 244 3.10 -28.85 1.77
N LEU A 245 2.13 -28.13 2.34
CA LEU A 245 2.21 -27.67 3.74
C LEU A 245 2.34 -28.86 4.70
N PRO A 246 3.08 -28.69 5.82
CA PRO A 246 3.15 -29.67 6.90
C PRO A 246 1.77 -30.11 7.39
N ASN A 247 1.66 -31.35 7.84
CA ASN A 247 0.49 -31.85 8.56
C ASN A 247 0.85 -32.04 10.04
N ILE A 248 0.06 -31.48 10.95
CA ILE A 248 0.26 -31.63 12.40
C ILE A 248 0.27 -33.10 12.83
N ARG A 249 -0.53 -33.97 12.18
CA ARG A 249 -0.58 -35.41 12.51
C ARG A 249 0.75 -36.11 12.30
N ASP A 250 1.56 -35.64 11.36
CA ASP A 250 2.89 -36.19 11.08
C ASP A 250 3.98 -35.47 11.88
N ALA A 251 3.85 -34.15 12.05
CA ALA A 251 4.81 -33.32 12.76
C ALA A 251 4.84 -33.56 14.28
N LEU A 252 3.68 -33.77 14.92
CA LEU A 252 3.59 -33.90 16.37
C LEU A 252 4.29 -35.16 16.93
N PRO A 253 4.14 -36.36 16.33
CA PRO A 253 4.93 -37.53 16.74
C PRO A 253 6.44 -37.32 16.63
N MET A 254 6.91 -36.63 15.57
CA MET A 254 8.33 -36.32 15.40
C MET A 254 8.82 -35.41 16.53
N PHE A 255 8.09 -34.32 16.80
CA PHE A 255 8.39 -33.41 17.91
C PHE A 255 8.40 -34.12 19.28
N ASN A 256 7.45 -35.04 19.50
CA ASN A 256 7.40 -35.87 20.71
C ASN A 256 8.62 -36.80 20.84
N SER A 257 9.03 -37.44 19.75
CA SER A 257 10.20 -38.35 19.74
C SER A 257 11.51 -37.62 20.02
N ALA A 258 11.57 -36.34 19.65
CA ALA A 258 12.71 -35.45 19.89
C ALA A 258 12.71 -34.80 21.29
N GLY A 259 11.99 -35.38 22.26
CA GLY A 259 11.93 -34.88 23.63
C GLY A 259 11.08 -33.61 23.81
N ARG A 260 10.17 -33.30 22.87
CA ARG A 260 9.29 -32.12 22.89
C ARG A 260 10.03 -30.80 23.00
N THR A 261 11.19 -30.70 22.33
CA THR A 261 11.91 -29.44 22.20
C THR A 261 12.35 -29.25 20.75
N ALA A 262 12.28 -28.02 20.27
CA ALA A 262 12.69 -27.71 18.90
C ALA A 262 14.20 -27.87 18.72
N LEU A 263 15.00 -27.55 19.74
CA LEU A 263 16.45 -27.80 19.73
C LEU A 263 16.78 -29.30 19.76
N GLY A 264 16.04 -30.11 20.53
CA GLY A 264 16.19 -31.57 20.48
C GLY A 264 15.92 -32.13 19.10
N MET A 265 14.88 -31.62 18.43
CA MET A 265 14.56 -32.01 17.05
C MET A 265 15.63 -31.55 16.06
N CYS A 266 16.13 -30.32 16.21
CA CYS A 266 17.23 -29.82 15.38
C CYS A 266 18.51 -30.64 15.55
N ALA A 267 18.85 -31.04 16.78
CA ALA A 267 20.04 -31.82 17.06
C ALA A 267 19.95 -33.26 16.51
N GLN A 268 18.78 -33.89 16.61
CA GLN A 268 18.55 -35.24 16.09
C GLN A 268 18.74 -35.34 14.56
N TYR A 269 18.48 -34.25 13.84
CA TYR A 269 18.54 -34.18 12.38
C TYR A 269 19.52 -33.10 11.89
N GLU A 270 20.58 -32.82 12.66
CA GLU A 270 21.55 -31.76 12.34
C GLU A 270 22.27 -32.00 11.00
N GLU A 271 22.51 -33.27 10.67
CA GLU A 271 23.15 -33.70 9.42
C GLU A 271 22.17 -33.76 8.21
N ASP A 272 20.86 -33.51 8.40
CA ASP A 272 19.92 -33.46 7.29
C ASP A 272 20.30 -32.32 6.34
N ARG A 273 20.45 -32.67 5.05
CA ARG A 273 20.89 -31.73 4.01
C ARG A 273 20.10 -30.43 4.01
N ARG A 274 18.77 -30.47 4.19
CA ARG A 274 17.92 -29.28 4.16
C ARG A 274 18.11 -28.45 5.43
N MET A 275 18.28 -29.09 6.58
CA MET A 275 18.57 -28.39 7.84
C MET A 275 19.87 -27.57 7.75
N VAL A 276 20.91 -28.16 7.15
CA VAL A 276 22.20 -27.50 6.89
C VAL A 276 22.08 -26.39 5.85
N GLU A 277 21.47 -26.67 4.69
CA GLU A 277 21.31 -25.69 3.60
C GLU A 277 20.60 -24.42 4.08
N TYR A 278 19.55 -24.59 4.88
CA TYR A 278 18.77 -23.47 5.40
C TYR A 278 19.34 -22.84 6.67
N GLN A 279 20.43 -23.38 7.24
CA GLN A 279 20.94 -22.97 8.55
C GLN A 279 19.81 -22.95 9.60
N TYR A 280 18.94 -23.96 9.56
CA TYR A 280 17.63 -23.89 10.21
C TYR A 280 17.72 -23.72 11.73
N VAL A 281 18.73 -24.32 12.36
CA VAL A 281 18.96 -24.23 13.81
C VAL A 281 19.24 -22.79 14.25
N ASP A 282 20.07 -22.06 13.51
CA ASP A 282 20.37 -20.65 13.80
C ASP A 282 19.11 -19.79 13.60
N ARG A 283 18.40 -20.01 12.50
CA ARG A 283 17.14 -19.30 12.21
C ARG A 283 16.07 -19.56 13.25
N TYR A 284 15.96 -20.80 13.75
CA TYR A 284 15.07 -21.14 14.85
C TYR A 284 15.43 -20.36 16.12
N LYS A 285 16.70 -20.38 16.55
CA LYS A 285 17.16 -19.64 17.73
C LYS A 285 16.85 -18.15 17.61
N ARG A 286 17.12 -17.55 16.45
CA ARG A 286 16.78 -16.16 16.15
C ARG A 286 15.27 -15.91 16.25
N ALA A 287 14.46 -16.75 15.62
CA ALA A 287 13.00 -16.62 15.62
C ALA A 287 12.42 -16.71 17.04
N PHE A 288 12.87 -17.69 17.83
CA PHE A 288 12.46 -17.85 19.22
C PHE A 288 12.79 -16.62 20.06
N MET A 289 14.02 -16.10 19.96
CA MET A 289 14.43 -14.87 20.65
C MET A 289 13.66 -13.64 20.17
N SER A 290 13.35 -13.55 18.88
CA SER A 290 12.53 -12.46 18.31
C SER A 290 11.08 -12.48 18.78
N VAL A 291 10.52 -13.65 19.08
CA VAL A 291 9.18 -13.78 19.69
C VAL A 291 9.25 -13.42 21.17
N LYS A 292 10.20 -14.00 21.90
CA LYS A 292 10.35 -13.82 23.35
C LYS A 292 10.61 -12.36 23.74
N HIS A 293 11.48 -11.67 23.00
CA HIS A 293 11.90 -10.30 23.29
C HIS A 293 11.37 -9.29 22.26
N HIS A 294 10.22 -9.58 21.65
CA HIS A 294 9.67 -8.70 20.62
C HIS A 294 9.45 -7.29 21.16
N VAL A 295 9.56 -6.29 20.28
CA VAL A 295 9.43 -4.89 20.66
C VAL A 295 7.99 -4.43 20.55
N TYR A 296 7.50 -3.74 21.59
CA TYR A 296 6.18 -3.15 21.66
C TYR A 296 6.24 -1.68 22.10
N MET A 297 5.14 -0.97 21.94
CA MET A 297 4.92 0.38 22.46
C MET A 297 3.94 0.30 23.64
N ASP A 298 4.32 0.85 24.79
CA ASP A 298 3.42 0.93 25.94
C ASP A 298 2.43 2.10 25.84
N ILE A 299 1.49 2.18 26.79
CA ILE A 299 0.47 3.24 26.84
C ILE A 299 1.04 4.65 27.02
N ASP A 300 2.26 4.77 27.54
CA ASP A 300 2.98 6.03 27.71
C ASP A 300 3.80 6.41 26.46
N GLY A 301 3.80 5.54 25.44
CA GLY A 301 4.51 5.74 24.17
C GLY A 301 5.97 5.29 24.18
N ARG A 302 6.43 4.66 25.26
CA ARG A 302 7.80 4.12 25.33
C ARG A 302 7.89 2.85 24.50
N VAL A 303 8.99 2.72 23.76
CA VAL A 303 9.26 1.56 22.93
C VAL A 303 10.36 0.70 23.56
N ALA A 304 10.01 -0.53 23.93
CA ALA A 304 10.89 -1.44 24.67
C ALA A 304 10.67 -2.91 24.27
N PRO A 305 11.67 -3.79 24.46
CA PRO A 305 11.50 -5.21 24.27
C PRO A 305 10.65 -5.83 25.39
N MET A 306 9.96 -6.91 25.08
CA MET A 306 9.38 -7.82 26.07
C MET A 306 10.49 -8.44 26.94
N GLU A 307 10.20 -8.63 28.22
CA GLU A 307 11.12 -9.22 29.21
C GLU A 307 12.53 -8.59 29.23
N PRO A 308 12.65 -7.25 29.39
CA PRO A 308 13.91 -6.52 29.21
C PRO A 308 15.03 -7.02 30.13
N GLU A 309 14.70 -7.56 31.30
CA GLU A 309 15.65 -8.10 32.28
C GLU A 309 16.43 -9.33 31.76
N THR A 310 15.91 -9.99 30.73
CA THR A 310 16.51 -11.20 30.14
C THR A 310 16.92 -11.00 28.68
N THR A 311 16.82 -9.77 28.18
CA THR A 311 17.16 -9.38 26.81
C THR A 311 18.65 -9.09 26.68
N SER A 312 19.27 -9.59 25.60
CA SER A 312 20.67 -9.29 25.26
C SER A 312 20.85 -7.90 24.61
N SER A 313 22.04 -7.31 24.73
CA SER A 313 22.36 -5.98 24.16
C SER A 313 22.36 -5.93 22.63
N ASP A 314 22.48 -7.08 21.98
CA ASP A 314 22.53 -7.27 20.52
C ASP A 314 21.16 -7.56 19.89
N LEU A 315 20.04 -7.34 20.59
CA LEU A 315 18.68 -7.55 20.05
C LEU A 315 18.41 -6.83 18.72
N HIS A 316 19.12 -5.73 18.46
CA HIS A 316 19.05 -4.99 17.21
C HIS A 316 19.50 -5.80 15.97
N GLU A 317 20.28 -6.87 16.16
CA GLU A 317 20.63 -7.82 15.10
C GLU A 317 19.49 -8.78 14.74
N LEU A 318 18.54 -8.97 15.67
CA LEU A 318 17.39 -9.88 15.53
C LEU A 318 16.13 -9.14 15.06
N ILE A 319 15.79 -8.04 15.72
CA ILE A 319 14.58 -7.26 15.41
C ILE A 319 14.90 -6.22 14.36
N GLY A 320 15.82 -5.30 14.66
CA GLY A 320 16.20 -4.23 13.75
C GLY A 320 16.82 -3.07 14.51
N GLN A 321 17.41 -2.15 13.77
CA GLN A 321 18.06 -0.99 14.36
C GLN A 321 17.03 -0.05 14.99
N ARG A 322 17.35 0.43 16.20
CA ARG A 322 16.45 1.29 16.97
C ARG A 322 16.37 2.69 16.36
N LEU A 323 15.15 3.18 16.18
CA LEU A 323 14.86 4.56 15.83
C LEU A 323 14.57 5.41 17.09
N PRO A 324 14.63 6.76 16.99
CA PRO A 324 14.13 7.62 18.06
C PRO A 324 12.65 7.36 18.36
N GLU A 325 12.25 7.50 19.63
CA GLU A 325 10.86 7.27 20.09
C GLU A 325 9.84 8.16 19.34
N GLU A 326 10.23 9.39 19.01
CA GLU A 326 9.41 10.31 18.22
C GLU A 326 9.02 9.74 16.85
N LEU A 327 9.90 8.97 16.19
CA LEU A 327 9.57 8.30 14.92
C LEU A 327 8.56 7.16 15.11
N TYR A 328 8.71 6.37 16.17
CA TYR A 328 7.73 5.34 16.49
C TYR A 328 6.35 5.95 16.80
N PHE A 329 6.31 7.12 17.44
CA PHE A 329 5.07 7.87 17.63
C PHE A 329 4.45 8.31 16.30
N TYR A 330 5.22 8.87 15.36
CA TYR A 330 4.68 9.25 14.05
C TYR A 330 4.22 8.04 13.23
N LEU A 331 4.93 6.91 13.31
CA LEU A 331 4.46 5.63 12.77
C LEU A 331 3.14 5.23 13.41
N SER A 332 3.03 5.22 14.74
CA SER A 332 1.85 4.75 15.47
C SER A 332 0.59 5.58 15.18
N LYS A 333 0.74 6.85 14.82
CA LYS A 333 -0.35 7.74 14.37
C LYS A 333 -0.65 7.70 12.87
N GLY A 334 0.16 6.96 12.09
CA GLY A 334 0.04 6.88 10.63
C GLY A 334 0.54 8.13 9.89
N VAL A 335 1.34 8.98 10.54
CA VAL A 335 1.95 10.19 9.93
C VAL A 335 3.06 9.79 8.95
N LEU A 336 3.78 8.73 9.26
CA LEU A 336 4.87 8.18 8.46
C LEU A 336 4.55 6.73 8.09
N GLY A 337 4.68 6.37 6.81
CA GLY A 337 4.67 4.98 6.37
C GLY A 337 5.98 4.23 6.73
N PRO A 338 5.96 2.88 6.81
CA PRO A 338 7.12 2.11 7.27
C PRO A 338 8.25 1.98 6.24
N ASP A 339 8.01 2.24 4.95
CA ASP A 339 8.96 1.93 3.87
C ASP A 339 10.30 2.68 4.00
N VAL A 340 10.27 4.01 4.11
CA VAL A 340 11.51 4.81 4.20
C VAL A 340 12.29 4.52 5.50
N PRO A 341 11.63 4.42 6.67
CA PRO A 341 12.27 3.87 7.87
C PRO A 341 12.90 2.49 7.67
N ASN A 342 12.21 1.55 7.00
CA ASN A 342 12.72 0.21 6.73
C ASN A 342 13.98 0.24 5.84
N TYR A 343 14.03 1.11 4.83
CA TYR A 343 15.24 1.27 4.01
C TYR A 343 16.46 1.67 4.86
N LEU A 344 16.24 2.51 5.87
CA LEU A 344 17.29 2.93 6.80
C LEU A 344 17.65 1.85 7.81
N THR A 345 16.67 1.16 8.43
CA THR A 345 16.93 0.19 9.49
C THR A 345 17.48 -1.13 8.95
N LEU A 346 17.01 -1.58 7.79
CA LEU A 346 17.47 -2.80 7.12
C LEU A 346 18.73 -2.57 6.29
N GLY A 347 18.95 -1.35 5.78
CA GLY A 347 20.07 -1.05 4.89
C GLY A 347 19.85 -1.56 3.46
N GLU A 348 18.60 -1.80 3.07
CA GLU A 348 18.26 -2.23 1.71
C GLU A 348 16.87 -1.74 1.26
N VAL A 349 16.73 -1.47 -0.03
CA VAL A 349 15.46 -1.26 -0.74
C VAL A 349 15.14 -2.56 -1.46
N ARG A 350 14.14 -3.28 -0.97
CA ARG A 350 13.62 -4.47 -1.65
C ARG A 350 12.55 -4.05 -2.65
N ILE A 351 12.70 -4.49 -3.89
CA ILE A 351 11.72 -4.25 -4.94
C ILE A 351 11.11 -5.60 -5.31
N SER A 352 9.80 -5.71 -5.16
CA SER A 352 9.02 -6.89 -5.52
C SER A 352 8.24 -6.66 -6.83
N LEU A 353 7.92 -7.74 -7.53
CA LEU A 353 6.90 -7.73 -8.57
C LEU A 353 5.51 -7.87 -7.91
N PRO A 354 4.63 -6.85 -7.98
CA PRO A 354 3.29 -6.94 -7.43
C PRO A 354 2.48 -8.06 -8.11
N LEU A 355 1.49 -8.58 -7.38
CA LEU A 355 0.57 -9.57 -7.95
C LEU A 355 -0.17 -8.98 -9.16
N GLY A 356 -0.21 -9.72 -10.27
CA GLY A 356 -0.86 -9.29 -11.51
C GLY A 356 -0.04 -8.30 -12.34
N ALA A 357 1.12 -7.85 -11.88
CA ALA A 357 2.05 -7.07 -12.69
C ALA A 357 2.88 -7.99 -13.59
N GLU A 358 3.06 -7.60 -14.84
CA GLU A 358 3.93 -8.30 -15.78
C GLU A 358 5.39 -7.96 -15.55
N ASP A 359 6.23 -8.98 -15.63
CA ASP A 359 7.67 -8.80 -15.60
C ASP A 359 8.16 -8.34 -17.00
N ASN A 360 8.36 -7.04 -17.16
CA ASN A 360 8.79 -6.43 -18.42
C ASN A 360 9.84 -5.34 -18.21
N ASP A 361 10.57 -5.01 -19.27
CA ASP A 361 11.70 -4.10 -19.21
C ASP A 361 11.32 -2.70 -18.72
N ILE A 362 10.17 -2.17 -19.12
CA ILE A 362 9.74 -0.82 -18.69
C ILE A 362 9.40 -0.80 -17.19
N TYR A 363 8.78 -1.87 -16.67
CA TYR A 363 8.50 -2.01 -15.24
C TYR A 363 9.81 -2.13 -14.45
N ARG A 364 10.74 -3.01 -14.88
CA ARG A 364 12.08 -3.15 -14.27
C ARG A 364 12.86 -1.84 -14.28
N GLN A 365 12.87 -1.13 -15.40
CA GLN A 365 13.53 0.18 -15.52
C GLN A 365 12.91 1.21 -14.57
N LEU A 366 11.58 1.28 -14.51
CA LEU A 366 10.87 2.22 -13.65
C LEU A 366 11.29 2.04 -12.19
N VAL A 367 11.15 0.82 -11.70
CA VAL A 367 11.35 0.51 -10.28
C VAL A 367 12.81 0.40 -9.91
N GLY A 368 13.71 -0.03 -10.80
CA GLY A 368 15.14 -0.14 -10.52
C GLY A 368 15.90 1.18 -10.67
N GLU A 369 15.53 2.01 -11.66
CA GLU A 369 16.31 3.17 -12.05
C GLU A 369 15.53 4.48 -11.94
N THR A 370 14.38 4.59 -12.63
CA THR A 370 13.65 5.87 -12.77
C THR A 370 13.17 6.43 -11.42
N LEU A 371 12.72 5.57 -10.50
CA LEU A 371 12.25 5.99 -9.17
C LEU A 371 13.37 6.13 -8.12
N THR A 372 14.57 5.63 -8.41
CA THR A 372 15.70 5.64 -7.46
C THR A 372 16.09 7.06 -6.98
N PRO A 373 16.07 8.11 -7.81
CA PRO A 373 16.25 9.48 -7.35
C PRO A 373 15.22 9.94 -6.31
N ILE A 374 13.94 9.60 -6.46
CA ILE A 374 12.89 9.95 -5.49
C ILE A 374 13.10 9.19 -4.18
N ARG A 375 13.44 7.89 -4.26
CA ARG A 375 13.76 7.10 -3.07
C ARG A 375 14.95 7.68 -2.33
N THR A 376 15.99 8.07 -3.06
CA THR A 376 17.20 8.71 -2.51
C THR A 376 16.84 10.02 -1.80
N GLN A 377 16.04 10.89 -2.42
CA GLN A 377 15.56 12.13 -1.79
C GLN A 377 14.79 11.85 -0.48
N SER A 378 13.88 10.88 -0.50
CA SER A 378 13.07 10.49 0.67
C SER A 378 13.93 9.97 1.81
N ILE A 379 14.87 9.07 1.51
CA ILE A 379 15.80 8.51 2.48
C ILE A 379 16.70 9.60 3.08
N CYS A 380 17.29 10.44 2.24
CA CYS A 380 18.16 11.54 2.68
C CYS A 380 17.40 12.52 3.58
N LEU A 381 16.17 12.90 3.22
CA LEU A 381 15.37 13.84 3.98
C LEU A 381 15.08 13.32 5.40
N LEU A 382 14.71 12.04 5.53
CA LEU A 382 14.51 11.43 6.84
C LEU A 382 15.84 11.31 7.59
N ALA A 383 16.89 10.77 6.95
CA ALA A 383 18.19 10.55 7.57
C ALA A 383 18.85 11.84 8.07
N ASN A 384 18.67 12.97 7.37
CA ASN A 384 19.19 14.28 7.79
C ASN A 384 18.61 14.77 9.13
N SER A 385 17.49 14.22 9.58
CA SER A 385 16.91 14.51 10.89
C SER A 385 17.31 13.50 11.98
N LEU A 386 18.13 12.50 11.64
CA LEU A 386 18.56 11.42 12.52
C LEU A 386 20.06 11.50 12.85
N HIS A 387 20.51 10.64 13.76
CA HIS A 387 21.92 10.52 14.12
C HIS A 387 22.81 10.26 12.89
N ARG A 388 24.05 10.78 12.91
CA ARG A 388 25.02 10.70 11.80
C ARG A 388 25.20 9.28 11.24
N PHE A 389 25.04 8.27 12.09
CA PHE A 389 25.03 6.86 11.70
C PHE A 389 24.10 6.56 10.51
N TYR A 390 22.88 7.13 10.48
CA TYR A 390 21.93 6.93 9.39
C TYR A 390 22.26 7.78 8.15
N GLN A 391 23.00 8.88 8.31
CA GLN A 391 23.32 9.82 7.23
C GLN A 391 24.46 9.33 6.33
N THR A 392 25.27 8.38 6.79
CA THR A 392 26.44 7.87 6.04
C THR A 392 26.26 6.42 5.57
N LYS A 393 25.04 5.90 5.61
CA LYS A 393 24.76 4.52 5.21
C LYS A 393 24.87 4.32 3.70
N GLU A 394 25.24 3.10 3.35
CA GLU A 394 25.06 2.54 2.02
C GLU A 394 23.84 1.63 2.08
N ILE A 395 22.89 1.85 1.17
CA ILE A 395 21.64 1.10 1.10
C ILE A 395 21.63 0.29 -0.19
N GLN A 396 21.54 -1.03 -0.09
CA GLN A 396 21.55 -1.91 -1.25
C GLN A 396 20.17 -1.95 -1.92
N ILE A 397 20.10 -1.85 -3.25
CA ILE A 397 18.87 -2.07 -3.99
C ILE A 397 18.82 -3.55 -4.36
N ARG A 398 17.75 -4.23 -3.96
CA ARG A 398 17.52 -5.66 -4.22
C ARG A 398 16.25 -5.85 -5.05
N PRO A 399 16.36 -5.86 -6.39
CA PRO A 399 15.25 -6.17 -7.25
C PRO A 399 14.97 -7.68 -7.32
N TRP A 400 13.69 -8.06 -7.49
CA TRP A 400 13.29 -9.47 -7.65
C TRP A 400 13.92 -10.17 -8.86
N TYR A 401 14.30 -9.41 -9.88
CA TYR A 401 14.86 -9.93 -11.14
C TYR A 401 16.39 -10.03 -11.16
N ASP A 402 17.07 -9.52 -10.13
CA ASP A 402 18.53 -9.58 -10.00
C ASP A 402 18.95 -9.67 -8.53
N GLU A 403 19.08 -10.91 -8.04
CA GLU A 403 19.48 -11.20 -6.65
C GLU A 403 20.92 -10.75 -6.33
N ASN A 404 21.78 -10.64 -7.36
CA ASN A 404 23.18 -10.25 -7.23
C ASN A 404 23.42 -8.78 -7.55
N SER A 405 22.37 -7.95 -7.49
CA SER A 405 22.49 -6.54 -7.85
C SER A 405 23.50 -5.81 -6.97
N ASP A 406 24.47 -5.18 -7.62
CA ASP A 406 25.45 -4.27 -7.01
C ASP A 406 24.92 -2.83 -6.88
N GLN A 407 23.67 -2.58 -7.28
CA GLN A 407 23.05 -1.26 -7.20
C GLN A 407 22.91 -0.79 -5.75
N LYS A 408 23.37 0.43 -5.48
CA LYS A 408 23.46 0.99 -4.12
C LYS A 408 23.13 2.47 -4.12
N ILE A 409 22.45 2.91 -3.06
CA ILE A 409 22.26 4.32 -2.71
C ILE A 409 23.29 4.66 -1.62
N ASN A 410 24.30 5.46 -1.97
CA ASN A 410 25.30 5.91 -1.01
C ASN A 410 24.91 7.30 -0.48
N LEU A 411 24.48 7.36 0.78
CA LEU A 411 24.05 8.63 1.39
C LEU A 411 25.23 9.56 1.71
N LYS A 412 26.44 9.01 1.83
CA LYS A 412 27.64 9.77 2.16
C LYS A 412 27.99 10.74 1.02
N GLY A 413 28.02 12.03 1.33
CA GLY A 413 28.40 13.08 0.40
C GLY A 413 27.24 13.66 -0.40
N ILE A 414 26.02 13.15 -0.23
CA ILE A 414 24.82 13.81 -0.74
C ILE A 414 24.55 15.06 0.13
N PRO A 415 24.40 16.26 -0.46
CA PRO A 415 24.03 17.47 0.27
C PRO A 415 22.73 17.29 1.06
N SER A 416 22.54 18.07 2.13
CA SER A 416 21.34 17.93 2.94
C SER A 416 20.08 18.30 2.14
N VAL A 417 19.21 17.33 1.92
CA VAL A 417 17.88 17.54 1.32
C VAL A 417 16.99 18.35 2.26
N LYS A 418 17.17 18.20 3.58
CA LYS A 418 16.46 19.02 4.57
C LYS A 418 16.76 20.52 4.41
N GLU A 419 18.03 20.89 4.20
CA GLU A 419 18.45 22.28 4.10
C GLU A 419 17.89 22.98 2.85
N THR A 420 17.56 22.24 1.78
CA THR A 420 17.04 22.85 0.55
C THR A 420 15.60 23.33 0.68
N ILE A 421 14.83 22.81 1.63
CA ILE A 421 13.39 23.09 1.81
C ILE A 421 13.05 23.74 3.16
N GLN A 422 14.04 24.00 4.02
CA GLN A 422 13.83 24.61 5.34
C GLN A 422 13.32 26.06 5.27
N SER A 423 13.47 26.72 4.12
CA SER A 423 13.00 28.09 3.89
C SER A 423 11.48 28.23 3.91
N TRP A 424 10.72 27.14 3.78
CA TRP A 424 9.26 27.19 3.82
C TRP A 424 8.75 27.17 5.26
N LYS A 425 8.27 28.31 5.74
CA LYS A 425 7.51 28.39 6.99
C LYS A 425 6.64 29.64 6.95
N ILE A 426 5.41 29.51 6.49
CA ILE A 426 4.49 30.63 6.37
C ILE A 426 3.11 30.27 6.94
N SER A 427 2.56 31.15 7.78
CA SER A 427 1.20 31.01 8.30
C SER A 427 0.19 31.76 7.42
N SER A 428 -1.05 31.27 7.38
CA SER A 428 -2.15 31.93 6.67
C SER A 428 -2.43 33.36 7.13
N SER A 429 -2.06 33.72 8.36
CA SER A 429 -2.15 35.11 8.84
C SER A 429 -1.25 36.07 8.06
N GLN A 430 -0.15 35.58 7.51
CA GLN A 430 0.87 36.36 6.80
C GLN A 430 0.58 36.47 5.30
N PHE A 431 -0.40 35.71 4.79
CA PHE A 431 -0.73 35.70 3.36
C PHE A 431 -1.15 37.10 2.87
N PRO A 432 -0.73 37.50 1.66
CA PRO A 432 -1.31 38.65 0.97
C PRO A 432 -2.83 38.48 0.78
N GLU A 433 -3.57 39.60 0.75
CA GLU A 433 -5.02 39.58 0.51
C GLU A 433 -5.42 38.91 -0.81
N SER A 434 -4.56 38.99 -1.82
CA SER A 434 -4.74 38.30 -3.10
C SER A 434 -4.71 36.77 -2.97
N VAL A 435 -3.85 36.23 -2.10
CA VAL A 435 -3.75 34.79 -1.82
C VAL A 435 -4.93 34.32 -0.94
N LYS A 436 -5.35 35.15 0.03
CA LYS A 436 -6.52 34.84 0.88
C LYS A 436 -7.83 34.73 0.09
N LYS A 437 -7.91 35.35 -1.09
CA LYS A 437 -9.09 35.32 -1.98
C LYS A 437 -9.10 34.10 -2.92
N LEU A 438 -8.06 33.28 -2.92
CA LEU A 438 -8.03 32.07 -3.74
C LEU A 438 -9.14 31.12 -3.27
N GLN A 439 -9.88 30.57 -4.23
CA GLN A 439 -10.97 29.61 -3.95
C GLN A 439 -10.45 28.19 -3.74
N ALA A 440 -9.22 27.90 -4.18
CA ALA A 440 -8.62 26.58 -4.03
C ALA A 440 -8.43 26.24 -2.54
N PRO A 441 -8.74 25.00 -2.10
CA PRO A 441 -8.57 24.61 -0.70
C PRO A 441 -7.12 24.76 -0.24
N LEU A 442 -6.90 25.33 0.95
CA LEU A 442 -5.56 25.44 1.54
C LEU A 442 -4.94 24.05 1.67
N GLY A 443 -3.68 23.87 1.24
CA GLY A 443 -3.03 22.56 1.23
C GLY A 443 -3.39 21.62 0.08
N SER A 444 -4.09 22.11 -0.95
CA SER A 444 -4.23 21.45 -2.26
C SER A 444 -3.05 21.76 -3.19
N PHE A 445 -2.86 20.97 -4.25
CA PHE A 445 -1.88 21.31 -5.28
C PHE A 445 -2.25 22.63 -5.97
N LYS A 446 -3.55 22.81 -6.25
CA LYS A 446 -4.05 24.01 -6.94
C LYS A 446 -3.76 25.27 -6.15
N PHE A 447 -4.06 25.28 -4.85
CA PHE A 447 -3.71 26.41 -4.00
C PHE A 447 -2.20 26.66 -4.00
N ALA A 448 -1.42 25.59 -3.85
CA ALA A 448 0.03 25.66 -3.73
C ALA A 448 0.74 26.18 -4.99
N VAL A 449 0.18 26.03 -6.20
CA VAL A 449 0.75 26.65 -7.41
C VAL A 449 0.19 28.04 -7.67
N GLN A 450 -1.11 28.27 -7.38
CA GLN A 450 -1.75 29.58 -7.56
C GLN A 450 -1.19 30.64 -6.61
N SER A 451 -0.84 30.27 -5.36
CA SER A 451 -0.18 31.19 -4.43
C SER A 451 1.19 31.64 -4.95
N GLN A 452 1.90 30.78 -5.68
CA GLN A 452 3.27 31.03 -6.17
C GLN A 452 3.27 31.92 -7.41
N SER A 453 2.19 31.87 -8.20
CA SER A 453 1.96 32.80 -9.30
C SER A 453 1.73 34.24 -8.81
N ASN A 454 1.54 34.45 -7.51
CA ASN A 454 1.33 35.77 -6.92
C ASN A 454 2.66 36.44 -6.54
N SER A 455 2.97 37.58 -7.15
CA SER A 455 4.21 38.32 -6.91
C SER A 455 4.40 38.77 -5.46
N ASP A 456 3.30 39.01 -4.72
CA ASP A 456 3.35 39.51 -3.35
C ASP A 456 3.54 38.38 -2.33
N PHE A 457 3.33 37.13 -2.74
CA PHE A 457 3.46 35.95 -1.89
C PHE A 457 4.92 35.51 -1.77
N VAL A 458 5.65 35.47 -2.89
CA VAL A 458 7.02 34.93 -2.96
C VAL A 458 7.94 35.56 -1.90
N PRO A 459 8.03 36.89 -1.73
CA PRO A 459 8.91 37.49 -0.72
C PRO A 459 8.54 37.12 0.72
N LYS A 460 7.26 36.84 1.00
CA LYS A 460 6.76 36.48 2.34
C LYS A 460 6.89 35.00 2.68
N SER A 461 7.13 34.16 1.68
CA SER A 461 7.19 32.71 1.84
C SER A 461 8.49 32.20 2.48
N PHE A 462 9.52 33.06 2.60
CA PHE A 462 10.81 32.72 3.20
C PHE A 462 10.77 32.87 4.73
N ALA A 463 11.05 31.76 5.41
CA ALA A 463 11.21 31.70 6.85
C ALA A 463 12.47 32.46 7.30
N THR A 464 12.34 33.15 8.43
CA THR A 464 13.45 33.73 9.18
C THR A 464 13.65 32.97 10.50
N LYS A 465 14.75 33.23 11.21
CA LYS A 465 15.00 32.64 12.55
C LYS A 465 13.92 32.99 13.58
N GLU A 466 13.19 34.08 13.36
CA GLU A 466 12.13 34.56 14.25
C GLU A 466 10.74 34.00 13.87
N THR A 467 10.65 33.22 12.80
CA THR A 467 9.37 32.72 12.31
C THR A 467 8.79 31.67 13.27
N PRO A 468 7.59 31.90 13.85
CA PRO A 468 7.00 31.00 14.85
C PRO A 468 6.65 29.64 14.23
N ALA A 469 6.55 28.61 15.07
CA ALA A 469 6.07 27.29 14.65
C ALA A 469 4.63 27.36 14.09
N LEU A 470 4.34 26.51 13.12
CA LEU A 470 3.02 26.39 12.51
C LEU A 470 2.08 25.63 13.47
N SER A 471 0.98 26.25 13.89
CA SER A 471 0.00 25.60 14.77
C SER A 471 -1.22 25.07 14.01
N ALA A 472 -1.68 25.77 12.96
CA ALA A 472 -2.87 25.36 12.22
C ALA A 472 -2.58 24.16 11.30
N GLN A 473 -3.48 23.17 11.30
CA GLN A 473 -3.39 21.97 10.45
C GLN A 473 -3.23 22.31 8.97
N GLU A 474 -4.05 23.23 8.48
CA GLU A 474 -4.09 23.61 7.08
C GLU A 474 -2.83 24.39 6.65
N ASP A 475 -2.26 25.21 7.55
CA ASP A 475 -0.97 25.86 7.32
C ASP A 475 0.16 24.83 7.17
N ILE A 476 0.18 23.81 8.03
CA ILE A 476 1.18 22.74 7.96
C ILE A 476 1.06 21.99 6.65
N ARG A 477 -0.18 21.61 6.28
CA ARG A 477 -0.42 20.92 5.00
C ARG A 477 0.05 21.77 3.82
N ALA A 478 -0.27 23.06 3.79
CA ALA A 478 0.20 23.96 2.74
C ALA A 478 1.74 24.02 2.66
N ASN A 479 2.42 24.12 3.80
CA ASN A 479 3.88 24.08 3.85
C ASN A 479 4.46 22.73 3.38
N VAL A 480 3.80 21.61 3.70
CA VAL A 480 4.17 20.29 3.16
C VAL A 480 4.05 20.27 1.63
N MET A 481 2.96 20.80 1.07
CA MET A 481 2.78 20.87 -0.39
C MET A 481 3.87 21.69 -1.07
N TRP A 482 4.23 22.87 -0.54
CA TRP A 482 5.28 23.70 -1.14
C TRP A 482 6.67 23.05 -1.06
N ARG A 483 7.02 22.48 0.09
CA ARG A 483 8.27 21.71 0.26
C ARG A 483 8.32 20.53 -0.71
N PHE A 484 7.22 19.78 -0.84
CA PHE A 484 7.11 18.66 -1.78
C PHE A 484 7.26 19.11 -3.24
N LEU A 485 6.57 20.19 -3.65
CA LEU A 485 6.67 20.75 -4.99
C LEU A 485 8.09 21.23 -5.33
N GLN A 486 8.82 21.81 -4.36
CA GLN A 486 10.22 22.18 -4.56
C GLN A 486 11.11 20.94 -4.75
N LEU A 487 10.96 19.89 -3.92
CA LEU A 487 11.73 18.65 -4.08
C LEU A 487 11.48 17.96 -5.42
N ARG A 488 10.24 18.04 -5.92
CA ARG A 488 9.86 17.53 -7.24
C ARG A 488 10.22 18.47 -8.39
N GLY A 489 10.74 19.67 -8.12
CA GLY A 489 11.19 20.62 -9.15
C GLY A 489 10.07 21.39 -9.86
N TYR A 490 8.88 21.47 -9.26
CA TYR A 490 7.80 22.36 -9.72
C TYR A 490 8.00 23.80 -9.21
N VAL A 491 8.73 23.94 -8.11
CA VAL A 491 9.11 25.23 -7.52
C VAL A 491 10.64 25.25 -7.37
N ASP A 492 11.26 26.40 -7.65
CA ASP A 492 12.70 26.59 -7.49
C ASP A 492 13.08 27.02 -6.05
N ASP A 493 14.38 27.16 -5.80
CA ASP A 493 14.93 27.65 -4.53
C ASP A 493 14.58 29.12 -4.23
N LYS A 494 14.08 29.85 -5.24
CA LYS A 494 13.59 31.23 -5.13
C LYS A 494 12.08 31.28 -4.91
N HIS A 495 11.45 30.13 -4.64
CA HIS A 495 10.02 29.98 -4.39
C HIS A 495 9.15 30.41 -5.58
N LYS A 496 9.67 30.29 -6.81
CA LYS A 496 8.96 30.59 -8.06
C LYS A 496 8.62 29.30 -8.81
N LEU A 497 7.55 29.34 -9.60
CA LEU A 497 7.18 28.22 -10.47
C LEU A 497 8.24 28.00 -11.55
N THR A 498 8.66 26.75 -11.71
CA THR A 498 9.48 26.30 -12.85
C THR A 498 8.60 26.13 -14.09
N THR A 499 9.17 25.71 -15.24
CA THR A 499 8.37 25.35 -16.43
C THR A 499 7.28 24.34 -16.07
N TRP A 500 7.64 23.25 -15.39
CA TRP A 500 6.69 22.24 -14.93
C TRP A 500 5.71 22.79 -13.87
N GLY A 501 6.15 23.70 -13.01
CA GLY A 501 5.27 24.41 -12.07
C GLY A 501 4.15 25.17 -12.78
N ASN A 502 4.49 25.90 -13.85
CA ASN A 502 3.50 26.61 -14.67
C ASN A 502 2.60 25.65 -15.45
N CYS A 503 3.12 24.51 -15.92
CA CYS A 503 2.30 23.48 -16.57
C CYS A 503 1.25 22.91 -15.60
N LEU A 504 1.67 22.60 -14.37
CA LEU A 504 0.77 22.10 -13.32
C LEU A 504 -0.30 23.13 -12.96
N GLU A 505 0.06 24.41 -12.84
CA GLU A 505 -0.90 25.50 -12.58
C GLU A 505 -1.97 25.57 -13.68
N GLN A 506 -1.56 25.58 -14.95
CA GLN A 506 -2.50 25.67 -16.07
C GLN A 506 -3.43 24.45 -16.15
N ALA A 507 -2.91 23.26 -15.86
CA ALA A 507 -3.70 22.03 -15.82
C ALA A 507 -4.75 22.08 -14.70
N LEU A 508 -4.35 22.43 -13.48
CA LEU A 508 -5.25 22.48 -12.32
C LEU A 508 -6.27 23.63 -12.40
N SER A 509 -5.90 24.74 -13.02
CA SER A 509 -6.81 25.86 -13.30
C SER A 509 -7.88 25.50 -14.35
N SER A 510 -7.68 24.43 -15.12
CA SER A 510 -8.66 23.97 -16.13
C SER A 510 -9.73 23.02 -15.62
N VAL A 511 -9.61 22.53 -14.39
CA VAL A 511 -10.56 21.59 -13.77
C VAL A 511 -11.25 22.20 -12.56
N ASP A 512 -12.50 21.79 -12.33
CA ASP A 512 -13.24 22.15 -11.12
C ASP A 512 -12.72 21.31 -9.94
N PRO A 513 -12.45 21.90 -8.76
CA PRO A 513 -12.14 21.13 -7.56
C PRO A 513 -13.13 19.98 -7.26
N ALA A 514 -14.41 20.14 -7.61
CA ALA A 514 -15.43 19.12 -7.42
C ALA A 514 -15.19 17.83 -8.25
N ASP A 515 -14.40 17.90 -9.32
CA ASP A 515 -14.06 16.74 -10.15
C ASP A 515 -13.05 15.79 -9.47
N ASN A 516 -12.40 16.22 -8.37
CA ASN A 516 -11.40 15.47 -7.61
C ASN A 516 -10.25 14.89 -8.48
N LEU A 517 -9.80 15.67 -9.47
CA LEU A 517 -8.77 15.24 -10.44
C LEU A 517 -7.35 15.72 -10.11
N GLU A 518 -7.13 16.49 -9.04
CA GLU A 518 -5.81 17.08 -8.76
C GLU A 518 -4.69 16.03 -8.65
N ASP A 519 -4.91 14.94 -7.91
CA ASP A 519 -3.95 13.85 -7.75
C ASP A 519 -3.69 13.13 -9.08
N ALA A 520 -4.75 12.89 -9.87
CA ALA A 520 -4.64 12.25 -11.17
C ALA A 520 -3.86 13.12 -12.17
N ILE A 521 -4.09 14.44 -12.16
CA ILE A 521 -3.34 15.41 -12.97
C ILE A 521 -1.87 15.41 -12.57
N PHE A 522 -1.56 15.48 -11.27
CA PHE A 522 -0.18 15.47 -10.80
C PHE A 522 0.54 14.18 -11.21
N ILE A 523 -0.08 13.02 -11.01
CA ILE A 523 0.48 11.74 -11.44
C ILE A 523 0.67 11.69 -12.95
N ALA A 524 -0.29 12.16 -13.75
CA ALA A 524 -0.15 12.20 -15.21
C ALA A 524 1.04 13.05 -15.66
N ILE A 525 1.28 14.19 -15.01
CA ILE A 525 2.44 15.03 -15.31
C ILE A 525 3.74 14.33 -14.89
N GLU A 526 3.79 13.65 -13.75
CA GLU A 526 4.95 12.84 -13.38
C GLU A 526 5.20 11.69 -14.39
N MET A 527 4.14 11.03 -14.86
CA MET A 527 4.24 10.00 -15.90
C MET A 527 4.77 10.58 -17.23
N LEU A 528 4.41 11.83 -17.60
CA LEU A 528 5.01 12.53 -18.74
C LEU A 528 6.51 12.80 -18.52
N ARG A 529 6.87 13.31 -17.33
CA ARG A 529 8.26 13.63 -16.98
C ARG A 529 9.17 12.40 -16.97
N PHE A 530 8.62 11.23 -16.63
CA PHE A 530 9.31 9.95 -16.70
C PHE A 530 9.26 9.26 -18.06
N ASP A 531 8.63 9.89 -19.07
CA ASP A 531 8.44 9.29 -20.40
C ASP A 531 7.68 7.94 -20.36
N LEU A 532 6.71 7.85 -19.44
CA LEU A 532 5.80 6.72 -19.26
C LEU A 532 4.41 6.98 -19.83
N LEU A 533 4.05 8.23 -20.10
CA LEU A 533 2.79 8.59 -20.76
C LEU A 533 3.06 9.02 -22.20
N ASN A 534 3.14 8.03 -23.09
CA ASN A 534 3.39 8.19 -24.53
C ASN A 534 2.69 7.06 -25.32
N THR A 535 2.96 6.95 -26.62
CA THR A 535 2.38 5.91 -27.51
C THR A 535 3.25 4.66 -27.65
N LYS A 536 4.38 4.55 -26.94
CA LYS A 536 5.27 3.39 -27.05
C LYS A 536 4.53 2.11 -26.66
N ASN A 537 4.64 1.10 -27.51
CA ASN A 537 3.98 -0.17 -27.29
C ASN A 537 4.91 -1.12 -26.52
N TRP A 538 4.91 -1.01 -25.19
CA TRP A 538 5.70 -1.85 -24.29
C TRP A 538 5.12 -3.24 -24.05
N PHE A 539 3.83 -3.42 -24.32
CA PHE A 539 3.05 -4.57 -23.87
C PHE A 539 2.53 -5.39 -25.07
N GLN A 540 3.34 -5.53 -26.12
CA GLN A 540 2.97 -6.18 -27.38
C GLN A 540 2.57 -7.65 -27.23
N SER A 541 3.11 -8.33 -26.22
CA SER A 541 2.89 -9.75 -25.96
C SER A 541 1.61 -10.05 -25.18
N VAL A 542 0.89 -9.04 -24.69
CA VAL A 542 -0.31 -9.23 -23.85
C VAL A 542 -1.58 -8.65 -24.48
N SER A 543 -2.71 -9.27 -24.16
CA SER A 543 -4.02 -8.95 -24.74
C SER A 543 -4.67 -7.69 -24.15
N GLY A 544 -5.75 -7.24 -24.79
CA GLY A 544 -6.61 -6.17 -24.26
C GLY A 544 -6.30 -4.74 -24.73
N GLY A 545 -5.43 -4.56 -25.73
CA GLY A 545 -5.27 -3.29 -26.45
C GLY A 545 -6.41 -3.00 -27.45
N PRO A 546 -6.46 -1.79 -28.05
CA PRO A 546 -7.36 -1.46 -29.16
C PRO A 546 -7.19 -2.41 -30.35
N MET A 547 -8.30 -2.89 -30.90
CA MET A 547 -8.32 -3.90 -31.95
C MET A 547 -8.89 -3.38 -33.28
N ARG A 548 -9.67 -2.29 -33.25
CA ARG A 548 -10.44 -1.82 -34.41
C ARG A 548 -9.94 -0.48 -34.92
N GLY A 549 -10.37 -0.12 -36.13
CA GLY A 549 -9.94 1.09 -36.83
C GLY A 549 -8.55 0.98 -37.46
N SER A 550 -8.06 2.12 -37.93
CA SER A 550 -6.71 2.28 -38.48
C SER A 550 -5.63 2.14 -37.39
N GLU A 551 -4.36 2.00 -37.79
CA GLU A 551 -3.24 2.01 -36.84
C GLU A 551 -3.14 3.34 -36.06
N GLU A 552 -3.56 4.44 -36.68
CA GLU A 552 -3.69 5.74 -36.02
C GLU A 552 -4.78 5.71 -34.95
N ASP A 553 -5.98 5.18 -35.27
CA ASP A 553 -7.07 5.03 -34.30
C ASP A 553 -6.62 4.19 -33.09
N LYS A 554 -5.93 3.07 -33.33
CA LYS A 554 -5.42 2.21 -32.24
C LYS A 554 -4.38 2.92 -31.38
N THR A 555 -3.46 3.65 -32.02
CA THR A 555 -2.39 4.38 -31.33
C THR A 555 -2.95 5.48 -30.43
N PHE A 556 -3.88 6.29 -30.95
CA PHE A 556 -4.49 7.37 -30.18
C PHE A 556 -5.47 6.86 -29.14
N ASN A 557 -6.26 5.82 -29.43
CA ASN A 557 -7.09 5.15 -28.45
C ASN A 557 -6.26 4.68 -27.25
N MET A 558 -5.12 4.01 -27.49
CA MET A 558 -4.23 3.57 -26.41
C MET A 558 -3.72 4.75 -25.57
N LEU A 559 -3.28 5.84 -26.21
CA LEU A 559 -2.81 7.03 -25.49
C LEU A 559 -3.90 7.64 -24.59
N VAL A 560 -5.10 7.83 -25.12
CA VAL A 560 -6.25 8.39 -24.37
C VAL A 560 -6.65 7.45 -23.23
N SER A 561 -6.65 6.14 -23.49
CA SER A 561 -6.94 5.11 -22.48
C SER A 561 -5.90 5.06 -21.37
N ARG A 562 -4.62 5.31 -21.67
CA ARG A 562 -3.55 5.45 -20.66
C ARG A 562 -3.77 6.65 -19.75
N VAL A 563 -4.17 7.80 -20.30
CA VAL A 563 -4.54 8.98 -19.50
C VAL A 563 -5.71 8.64 -18.57
N ALA A 564 -6.76 8.03 -19.12
CA ALA A 564 -7.95 7.64 -18.37
C ALA A 564 -7.65 6.63 -17.25
N CYS A 565 -6.68 5.73 -17.45
CA CYS A 565 -6.24 4.73 -16.47
C CYS A 565 -5.67 5.32 -15.17
N ILE A 566 -5.33 6.61 -15.15
CA ILE A 566 -4.81 7.30 -13.95
C ILE A 566 -5.95 7.70 -13.00
N ALA A 567 -7.14 7.98 -13.54
CA ALA A 567 -8.33 8.37 -12.78
C ALA A 567 -9.20 7.17 -12.39
N LYS A 568 -10.17 7.42 -11.51
CA LYS A 568 -11.02 6.40 -10.90
C LYS A 568 -12.28 6.14 -11.73
N LEU A 569 -12.66 4.88 -11.87
CA LEU A 569 -13.98 4.50 -12.39
C LEU A 569 -15.07 4.74 -11.33
N GLN A 570 -16.09 5.52 -11.66
CA GLN A 570 -17.30 5.66 -10.86
C GLN A 570 -18.18 4.42 -11.06
N HIS A 571 -18.21 3.58 -10.03
CA HIS A 571 -18.82 2.25 -10.02
C HIS A 571 -19.57 2.03 -8.72
N LYS A 572 -20.67 1.27 -8.77
CA LYS A 572 -21.43 0.87 -7.58
C LYS A 572 -20.54 0.08 -6.62
N SER A 573 -20.87 0.08 -5.32
CA SER A 573 -20.12 -0.68 -4.32
C SER A 573 -20.44 -2.18 -4.38
N ILE A 574 -20.02 -2.81 -5.47
CA ILE A 574 -20.13 -4.24 -5.79
C ILE A 574 -18.91 -4.62 -6.63
N GLY A 575 -18.54 -5.90 -6.64
CA GLY A 575 -17.46 -6.39 -7.47
C GLY A 575 -17.64 -6.03 -8.95
N TYR A 576 -16.53 -5.71 -9.61
CA TYR A 576 -16.52 -5.35 -11.02
C TYR A 576 -17.02 -6.48 -11.91
N SER A 577 -17.83 -6.12 -12.91
CA SER A 577 -18.24 -6.97 -14.02
C SER A 577 -18.11 -6.19 -15.31
N GLY A 578 -17.29 -6.67 -16.24
CA GLY A 578 -17.09 -6.01 -17.52
C GLY A 578 -15.86 -6.54 -18.26
N PRO A 579 -15.51 -5.91 -19.39
CA PRO A 579 -14.31 -6.25 -20.13
C PRO A 579 -13.04 -6.11 -19.28
N LEU A 580 -12.03 -6.92 -19.57
CA LEU A 580 -10.70 -6.85 -18.98
C LEU A 580 -9.65 -6.39 -20.02
N SER A 581 -8.55 -5.83 -19.54
CA SER A 581 -7.41 -5.45 -20.37
C SER A 581 -6.09 -5.70 -19.63
N ARG A 582 -5.37 -6.74 -20.04
CA ARG A 582 -4.04 -7.04 -19.51
C ARG A 582 -3.07 -5.89 -19.79
N GLN A 583 -3.12 -5.29 -20.98
CA GLN A 583 -2.32 -4.10 -21.31
C GLN A 583 -2.53 -2.91 -20.35
N LEU A 584 -3.78 -2.59 -20.00
CA LEU A 584 -4.06 -1.49 -19.08
C LEU A 584 -3.77 -1.85 -17.62
N LEU A 585 -3.90 -3.13 -17.24
CA LEU A 585 -3.42 -3.61 -15.93
C LEU A 585 -1.90 -3.41 -15.80
N CYS A 586 -1.12 -3.80 -16.82
CA CYS A 586 0.34 -3.56 -16.84
C CYS A 586 0.66 -2.08 -16.70
N TYR A 587 -0.05 -1.23 -17.44
CA TYR A 587 0.14 0.22 -17.36
C TYR A 587 -0.20 0.78 -15.98
N ARG A 588 -1.28 0.28 -15.37
CA ARG A 588 -1.71 0.64 -14.02
C ARG A 588 -0.67 0.28 -12.97
N SER A 589 0.08 -0.81 -13.13
CA SER A 589 1.20 -1.14 -12.24
C SER A 589 2.31 -0.08 -12.26
N LEU A 590 2.59 0.53 -13.42
CA LEU A 590 3.52 1.67 -13.50
C LEU A 590 3.01 2.89 -12.73
N ILE A 591 1.72 3.21 -12.89
CA ILE A 591 1.05 4.31 -12.17
C ILE A 591 1.14 4.10 -10.66
N SER A 592 0.87 2.87 -10.21
CA SER A 592 0.90 2.47 -8.79
C SER A 592 2.28 2.71 -8.16
N GLU A 593 3.36 2.33 -8.83
CA GLU A 593 4.74 2.51 -8.33
C GLU A 593 5.13 4.00 -8.25
N VAL A 594 4.76 4.79 -9.26
CA VAL A 594 4.97 6.24 -9.23
C VAL A 594 4.20 6.88 -8.07
N ARG A 595 2.91 6.54 -7.93
CA ARG A 595 2.06 7.02 -6.82
C ARG A 595 2.66 6.68 -5.46
N HIS A 596 3.11 5.45 -5.27
CA HIS A 596 3.70 4.99 -4.01
C HIS A 596 5.00 5.75 -3.67
N ALA A 597 5.89 5.94 -4.64
CA ALA A 597 7.13 6.72 -4.44
C ALA A 597 6.84 8.19 -4.06
N LEU A 598 5.84 8.82 -4.70
CA LEU A 598 5.43 10.19 -4.37
C LEU A 598 4.78 10.26 -2.99
N ARG A 599 3.97 9.26 -2.62
CA ARG A 599 3.35 9.17 -1.30
C ARG A 599 4.38 9.05 -0.19
N ASN A 600 5.42 8.23 -0.39
CA ASN A 600 6.51 8.09 0.57
C ASN A 600 7.27 9.41 0.74
N LEU A 601 7.55 10.12 -0.35
CA LEU A 601 8.23 11.42 -0.28
C LEU A 601 7.41 12.44 0.52
N ILE A 602 6.10 12.59 0.25
CA ILE A 602 5.30 13.62 0.91
C ILE A 602 5.08 13.34 2.41
N GLU A 603 4.97 12.08 2.81
CA GLU A 603 4.92 11.70 4.23
C GLU A 603 6.22 12.01 4.96
N VAL A 604 7.36 11.81 4.30
CA VAL A 604 8.67 12.18 4.86
C VAL A 604 8.84 13.70 4.90
N VAL A 605 8.24 14.46 3.97
CA VAL A 605 8.21 15.93 4.05
C VAL A 605 7.42 16.40 5.28
N LEU A 606 6.23 15.84 5.53
CA LEU A 606 5.44 16.11 6.74
C LEU A 606 6.24 15.75 8.00
N THR A 607 6.81 14.54 8.03
CA THR A 607 7.59 14.06 9.18
C THR A 607 8.83 14.92 9.41
N GLY A 608 9.55 15.30 8.35
CA GLY A 608 10.73 16.16 8.43
C GLY A 608 10.40 17.56 8.95
N LEU A 609 9.25 18.13 8.58
CA LEU A 609 8.73 19.38 9.14
C LEU A 609 8.49 19.25 10.65
N LEU A 610 7.82 18.18 11.08
CA LEU A 610 7.55 17.90 12.49
C LEU A 610 8.85 17.72 13.29
N LEU A 611 9.76 16.86 12.83
CA LEU A 611 11.06 16.59 13.46
C LEU A 611 11.94 17.84 13.58
N SER A 612 11.79 18.79 12.65
CA SER A 612 12.56 20.05 12.66
C SER A 612 12.03 21.07 13.66
N GLY A 613 10.87 20.82 14.29
CA GLY A 613 10.23 21.77 15.20
C GLY A 613 9.56 22.94 14.46
N ASP A 614 9.27 22.75 13.16
CA ASP A 614 8.63 23.78 12.35
C ASP A 614 7.14 23.91 12.61
N ALA A 615 6.54 22.92 13.29
CA ALA A 615 5.15 22.89 13.70
C ALA A 615 5.01 22.61 15.19
N ASP A 616 3.93 23.12 15.76
CA ASP A 616 3.49 22.79 17.10
C ASP A 616 3.15 21.29 17.18
N ARG A 617 3.58 20.66 18.28
CA ARG A 617 3.45 19.23 18.56
C ARG A 617 2.43 18.96 19.66
N ASP A 618 1.90 19.97 20.37
CA ASP A 618 0.78 19.77 21.29
C ASP A 618 -0.55 19.72 20.53
N ARG A 619 -0.90 18.53 20.03
CA ARG A 619 -2.04 18.37 19.11
C ARG A 619 -2.65 16.98 19.12
N LYS A 620 -3.84 16.85 18.50
CA LYS A 620 -4.66 15.63 18.48
C LYS A 620 -5.07 15.16 17.08
N ASP A 621 -4.79 15.95 16.07
CA ASP A 621 -5.19 15.80 14.66
C ASP A 621 -4.13 15.10 13.79
N TRP A 622 -3.22 14.34 14.40
CA TRP A 622 -2.09 13.66 13.74
C TRP A 622 -2.50 12.81 12.54
N THR A 623 -3.49 11.94 12.77
CA THR A 623 -3.98 11.00 11.77
C THR A 623 -4.68 11.71 10.61
N GLU A 624 -5.47 12.74 10.92
CA GLU A 624 -6.19 13.52 9.91
C GLU A 624 -5.21 14.25 8.98
N MET A 625 -4.10 14.78 9.50
CA MET A 625 -3.05 15.40 8.67
C MET A 625 -2.54 14.45 7.58
N SER A 626 -2.25 13.21 7.95
CA SER A 626 -1.73 12.20 7.01
C SER A 626 -2.77 11.76 5.99
N ILE A 627 -4.02 11.55 6.43
CA ILE A 627 -5.13 11.14 5.55
C ILE A 627 -5.47 12.23 4.53
N LYS A 628 -5.26 13.50 4.87
CA LYS A 628 -5.50 14.65 3.99
C LYS A 628 -4.38 14.92 2.98
N LEU A 629 -3.24 14.21 3.07
CA LEU A 629 -2.19 14.29 2.05
C LEU A 629 -2.62 13.53 0.77
N PRO A 630 -2.15 13.97 -0.41
CA PRO A 630 -2.44 13.32 -1.69
C PRO A 630 -1.85 11.90 -1.81
N PHE A 631 -2.22 11.20 -2.89
CA PHE A 631 -1.69 9.90 -3.30
C PHE A 631 -2.10 8.72 -2.40
N ILE A 632 -3.24 8.84 -1.71
CA ILE A 632 -3.82 7.70 -0.96
C ILE A 632 -4.58 6.76 -1.88
N ASP A 633 -5.30 7.30 -2.87
CA ASP A 633 -6.21 6.52 -3.70
C ASP A 633 -5.46 5.72 -4.76
N ASP A 634 -5.52 4.40 -4.62
CA ASP A 634 -4.96 3.47 -5.58
C ASP A 634 -6.05 3.01 -6.56
N ASN A 635 -6.12 3.70 -7.70
CA ASN A 635 -7.14 3.46 -8.71
C ASN A 635 -6.89 2.14 -9.47
N ASP A 636 -7.98 1.48 -9.84
CA ASP A 636 -8.02 0.36 -10.77
C ASP A 636 -7.88 0.83 -12.23
N CYS A 637 -7.66 -0.09 -13.17
CA CYS A 637 -7.56 0.25 -14.59
C CYS A 637 -8.91 0.41 -15.32
N GLY A 638 -10.04 0.30 -14.61
CA GLY A 638 -11.39 0.22 -15.17
C GLY A 638 -11.83 1.44 -15.97
N LEU A 639 -11.43 2.66 -15.56
CA LEU A 639 -11.74 3.87 -16.34
C LEU A 639 -10.98 3.89 -17.68
N GLY A 640 -9.74 3.41 -17.68
CA GLY A 640 -8.98 3.19 -18.91
C GLY A 640 -9.66 2.18 -19.83
N ILE A 641 -10.19 1.09 -19.27
CA ILE A 641 -10.92 0.06 -20.04
C ILE A 641 -12.21 0.63 -20.62
N ALA A 642 -12.95 1.46 -19.87
CA ALA A 642 -14.17 2.10 -20.32
C ALA A 642 -13.92 3.01 -21.54
N VAL A 643 -12.92 3.90 -21.44
CA VAL A 643 -12.51 4.78 -22.54
C VAL A 643 -12.02 3.98 -23.74
N ARG A 644 -11.17 2.96 -23.51
CA ARG A 644 -10.68 2.08 -24.57
C ARG A 644 -11.82 1.44 -25.33
N THR A 645 -12.77 0.88 -24.61
CA THR A 645 -13.93 0.15 -25.17
C THR A 645 -14.83 1.08 -25.98
N TYR A 646 -15.11 2.28 -25.47
CA TYR A 646 -15.87 3.30 -26.21
C TYR A 646 -15.18 3.66 -27.54
N LEU A 647 -13.89 4.02 -27.48
CA LEU A 647 -13.14 4.45 -28.66
C LEU A 647 -12.87 3.31 -29.65
N ASP A 648 -12.82 2.05 -29.20
CA ASP A 648 -12.63 0.88 -30.06
C ASP A 648 -13.94 0.43 -30.73
N ASP A 649 -15.11 0.79 -30.19
CA ASP A 649 -16.41 0.47 -30.81
C ASP A 649 -16.84 1.50 -31.87
N LEU A 650 -16.41 2.76 -31.76
CA LEU A 650 -16.72 3.83 -32.73
C LEU A 650 -16.38 3.46 -34.19
N PRO A 651 -15.23 2.83 -34.53
CA PRO A 651 -14.92 2.44 -35.91
C PRO A 651 -15.90 1.43 -36.55
N LEU A 652 -16.82 0.82 -35.79
CA LEU A 652 -17.89 -0.01 -36.37
C LEU A 652 -19.03 0.80 -36.97
N GLN A 653 -19.12 2.09 -36.62
CA GLN A 653 -20.14 2.99 -37.12
C GLN A 653 -19.79 3.46 -38.53
N ALA A 654 -20.80 3.71 -39.37
CA ALA A 654 -20.60 4.16 -40.74
C ALA A 654 -19.86 5.52 -40.80
N ASP A 655 -20.16 6.41 -39.85
CA ASP A 655 -19.42 7.64 -39.58
C ASP A 655 -19.07 7.71 -38.09
N PRO A 656 -17.86 7.29 -37.69
CA PRO A 656 -17.39 7.28 -36.30
C PRO A 656 -17.33 8.67 -35.64
N THR A 657 -17.40 9.76 -36.41
CA THR A 657 -17.32 11.14 -35.91
C THR A 657 -18.68 11.82 -35.78
N SER A 658 -19.73 11.20 -36.34
CA SER A 658 -21.09 11.74 -36.27
C SER A 658 -21.60 11.82 -34.81
N PRO A 659 -22.38 12.86 -34.44
CA PRO A 659 -23.05 12.93 -33.14
C PRO A 659 -23.91 11.70 -32.85
N GLU A 660 -24.58 11.16 -33.87
CA GLU A 660 -25.45 9.99 -33.78
C GLU A 660 -24.65 8.73 -33.40
N ALA A 661 -23.52 8.48 -34.06
CA ALA A 661 -22.63 7.36 -33.74
C ALA A 661 -22.13 7.44 -32.29
N ARG A 662 -21.68 8.62 -31.85
CA ARG A 662 -21.22 8.84 -30.46
C ARG A 662 -22.33 8.57 -29.46
N ALA A 663 -23.54 9.06 -29.71
CA ALA A 663 -24.69 8.84 -28.84
C ALA A 663 -25.07 7.36 -28.78
N GLU A 664 -25.08 6.66 -29.92
CA GLU A 664 -25.37 5.22 -29.99
C GLU A 664 -24.35 4.41 -29.20
N VAL A 665 -23.04 4.61 -29.43
CA VAL A 665 -22.00 3.86 -28.73
C VAL A 665 -22.00 4.16 -27.23
N LYS A 666 -22.23 5.43 -26.82
CA LYS A 666 -22.42 5.77 -25.39
C LYS A 666 -23.60 5.02 -24.77
N SER A 667 -24.68 4.78 -25.52
CA SER A 667 -25.85 4.06 -25.03
C SER A 667 -25.56 2.57 -24.78
N LYS A 668 -24.70 1.94 -25.62
CA LYS A 668 -24.23 0.55 -25.46
C LYS A 668 -23.35 0.35 -24.21
N GLY A 669 -22.77 1.42 -23.67
CA GLY A 669 -21.91 1.35 -22.48
C GLY A 669 -22.54 0.65 -21.26
N LYS A 670 -23.87 0.68 -21.14
CA LYS A 670 -24.60 -0.04 -20.07
C LYS A 670 -24.52 -1.55 -20.20
N GLU A 671 -24.30 -2.08 -21.40
CA GLU A 671 -24.17 -3.51 -21.66
C GLU A 671 -22.79 -4.01 -21.20
N TRP A 672 -21.74 -3.22 -21.43
CA TRP A 672 -20.37 -3.54 -21.03
C TRP A 672 -20.08 -3.26 -19.56
N PHE A 673 -20.67 -2.19 -19.00
CA PHE A 673 -20.42 -1.70 -17.64
C PHE A 673 -21.72 -1.54 -16.86
N GLN A 674 -22.40 -2.66 -16.61
CA GLN A 674 -23.75 -2.70 -15.97
C GLN A 674 -23.80 -2.07 -14.58
N HIS A 675 -22.67 -2.03 -13.88
CA HIS A 675 -22.56 -1.54 -12.51
C HIS A 675 -21.83 -0.18 -12.42
N SER A 676 -21.48 0.44 -13.55
CA SER A 676 -21.06 1.83 -13.58
C SER A 676 -22.19 2.75 -13.09
N GLU A 677 -21.86 3.82 -12.35
CA GLU A 677 -22.85 4.82 -11.93
C GLU A 677 -23.39 5.59 -13.13
N SER A 678 -22.49 5.98 -14.03
CA SER A 678 -22.80 6.61 -15.33
C SER A 678 -21.65 6.35 -16.30
N PHE A 679 -21.91 5.58 -17.37
CA PHE A 679 -20.88 5.34 -18.38
C PHE A 679 -20.45 6.64 -19.07
N THR A 680 -21.42 7.47 -19.46
CA THR A 680 -21.13 8.78 -20.05
C THR A 680 -20.42 9.71 -19.07
N GLY A 681 -20.84 9.74 -17.81
CA GLY A 681 -20.17 10.56 -16.78
C GLY A 681 -18.71 10.15 -16.54
N ASN A 682 -18.43 8.84 -16.60
CA ASN A 682 -17.06 8.33 -16.56
C ASN A 682 -16.24 8.79 -17.77
N LEU A 683 -16.78 8.70 -18.99
CA LEU A 683 -16.11 9.20 -20.19
C LEU A 683 -15.84 10.72 -20.08
N ASP A 684 -16.83 11.50 -19.64
CA ASP A 684 -16.69 12.95 -19.46
C ASP A 684 -15.57 13.27 -18.45
N GLN A 685 -15.50 12.54 -17.33
CA GLN A 685 -14.41 12.70 -16.34
C GLN A 685 -13.04 12.36 -16.94
N ALA A 686 -12.94 11.29 -17.73
CA ALA A 686 -11.70 10.93 -18.40
C ALA A 686 -11.27 11.98 -19.45
N PHE A 687 -12.22 12.55 -20.19
CA PHE A 687 -11.92 13.59 -21.18
C PHE A 687 -11.56 14.94 -20.54
N LYS A 688 -12.11 15.26 -19.37
CA LYS A 688 -11.63 16.39 -18.56
C LYS A 688 -10.17 16.21 -18.12
N LEU A 689 -9.81 14.99 -17.67
CA LEU A 689 -8.42 14.67 -17.35
C LEU A 689 -7.53 14.78 -18.60
N TRP A 690 -7.99 14.28 -19.75
CA TRP A 690 -7.29 14.46 -21.02
C TRP A 690 -7.04 15.93 -21.34
N ASP A 691 -8.04 16.79 -21.23
CA ASP A 691 -7.90 18.22 -21.52
C ASP A 691 -6.85 18.90 -20.61
N ALA A 692 -6.80 18.54 -19.33
CA ALA A 692 -5.80 19.05 -18.39
C ALA A 692 -4.38 18.58 -18.72
N VAL A 693 -4.23 17.31 -19.09
CA VAL A 693 -2.93 16.73 -19.50
C VAL A 693 -2.48 17.33 -20.82
N TYR A 694 -3.36 17.46 -21.81
CA TYR A 694 -3.06 18.09 -23.08
C TYR A 694 -2.61 19.55 -22.91
N LYS A 695 -3.25 20.33 -22.02
CA LYS A 695 -2.79 21.68 -21.68
C LYS A 695 -1.36 21.69 -21.13
N THR A 696 -1.02 20.71 -20.29
CA THR A 696 0.35 20.53 -19.79
C THR A 696 1.32 20.32 -20.95
N THR A 697 0.97 19.46 -21.91
CA THR A 697 1.86 19.16 -23.04
C THR A 697 2.12 20.37 -23.94
N GLN A 698 1.13 21.26 -24.07
CA GLN A 698 1.29 22.54 -24.79
C GLN A 698 2.19 23.52 -24.02
N ALA A 699 2.00 23.61 -22.70
CA ALA A 699 2.74 24.53 -21.84
C ALA A 699 4.22 24.13 -21.63
N ALA A 700 4.54 22.84 -21.68
CA ALA A 700 5.89 22.33 -21.46
C ALA A 700 6.90 22.74 -22.53
N GLY A 701 6.43 23.15 -23.73
CA GLY A 701 7.27 23.63 -24.81
C GLY A 701 8.36 22.62 -25.20
N LYS A 702 9.63 23.05 -25.15
CA LYS A 702 10.79 22.21 -25.53
C LYS A 702 11.11 21.09 -24.54
N GLU A 703 10.55 21.14 -23.33
CA GLU A 703 10.78 20.08 -22.33
C GLU A 703 10.01 18.80 -22.65
N LEU A 704 8.98 18.87 -23.51
CA LEU A 704 8.27 17.71 -24.04
C LEU A 704 8.70 17.41 -25.47
N LYS A 705 9.17 16.19 -25.73
CA LYS A 705 9.67 15.78 -27.06
C LYS A 705 8.55 15.56 -28.09
N ASP A 706 7.37 15.11 -27.64
CA ASP A 706 6.30 14.61 -28.51
C ASP A 706 5.09 15.54 -28.61
N ALA A 707 5.26 16.86 -28.46
CA ALA A 707 4.14 17.82 -28.45
C ALA A 707 3.20 17.70 -29.68
N LYS A 708 3.76 17.49 -30.87
CA LYS A 708 2.98 17.32 -32.11
C LYS A 708 2.07 16.09 -32.07
N LEU A 709 2.56 14.97 -31.51
CA LEU A 709 1.77 13.75 -31.38
C LEU A 709 0.54 13.99 -30.49
N TRP A 710 0.70 14.77 -29.42
CA TRP A 710 -0.41 15.16 -28.55
C TRP A 710 -1.41 16.07 -29.25
N ASP A 711 -0.96 16.98 -30.12
CA ASP A 711 -1.86 17.80 -30.95
C ASP A 711 -2.70 16.96 -31.91
N ASP A 712 -2.06 16.01 -32.58
CA ASP A 712 -2.73 15.13 -33.55
C ASP A 712 -3.73 14.20 -32.83
N ALA A 713 -3.33 13.61 -31.70
CA ALA A 713 -4.23 12.82 -30.84
C ALA A 713 -5.41 13.63 -30.30
N ASN A 714 -5.18 14.89 -29.90
CA ASN A 714 -6.23 15.75 -29.38
C ASN A 714 -7.26 16.15 -30.46
N LYS A 715 -6.80 16.43 -31.69
CA LYS A 715 -7.69 16.66 -32.84
C LYS A 715 -8.53 15.42 -33.12
N TRP A 716 -7.88 14.26 -33.20
CA TRP A 716 -8.56 12.97 -33.41
C TRP A 716 -9.63 12.69 -32.35
N LEU A 717 -9.32 12.93 -31.07
CA LEU A 717 -10.25 12.73 -29.96
C LEU A 717 -11.40 13.74 -29.99
N SER A 718 -11.14 14.99 -30.38
CA SER A 718 -12.16 16.05 -30.39
C SER A 718 -13.37 15.74 -31.29
N GLU A 719 -13.15 14.97 -32.36
CA GLU A 719 -14.20 14.49 -33.27
C GLU A 719 -14.97 13.29 -32.73
N ARG A 720 -14.42 12.58 -31.72
CA ARG A 720 -14.89 11.27 -31.23
C ARG A 720 -15.46 11.30 -29.81
N ARG A 721 -15.31 12.40 -29.07
CA ARG A 721 -15.79 12.53 -27.68
C ARG A 721 -17.20 13.05 -27.53
#